data_AF-A0A4P6YS97-F1
#
_entry.id   AF-A0A4P6YS97-F1
#
_cell.length_a   1.000
_cell.length_b   1.000
_cell.length_c   1.000
_cell.angle_alpha   90.00
_cell.angle_beta   90.00
_cell.angle_gamma   90.00
#
_symmetry.space_group_name_H-M   'P 1'
#
loop_
_entity.id
_entity.type
_entity.pdbx_description
1 polymer ?
#
loop_
_entity_poly.entity_id
_entity_poly.type
_entity_poly.pdbx_seq_one_letter_code
_entity_poly.pdbx_strand_id
1 'polypeptide(L)'
;MAKYRKMLLGTMASVVALGLLANPQPVEASSKLNINAIYAADRYVHGTVAKPGRLTIRRGNETILSKKVKQGNFKYVIKTGKQLKPGQKLTIKVKAGRKVQQKKLTVKRAHLKQATSYQKAKTVYGTTVAFGNLEVRSEKGKVLARGRANRYGEYTVKLKKQYRVGTKLRVKVSRGAYTKTKLIKIKKTPKIKKLKVNSIQGNKDGIAKVSGTSSVKNGKITIKRNGKVLKTTKTSVKGKYSVKVTKLKDKQKLNIQVKNIKTGATKQVNKKVVMYPINHGVKANYASANTVQALIATLKAQNKNTWNYSYTLLKKDAHMNQAFLQDLQKIQKIDLISNDQVYHQSVYLGENDKLTNIQDLKFVPNLKFLNLVNQTKLTNLTNVAFPKTMTTIGLKNTGITSLATATLPDTITNLTLEDNKKLTTLNGTKLPQTIWQNLTINNSPITTMNNVRWPKKVTNVSVMNSQIDNANVKVLAANLKPTRSLNLNRNNRITSIAGVQFQGTFLYFTMAGAGQQGKLTDITGLKLPSTVRDVSFFNNQIRQLPSDDAWPNVKILELTRNKLTSLQPLVGLKQLEKLFVNENNLANLNGLPTTNLKTLEAKNNKLTGLASGVLPDTLFDLNLSNDTKATLGLNSTTTLNNNRITTLANVQLPAKLKHLYLNRNSLQSIASVQFPASLQTLVAKNNNLDKFPQYLPGDLKRLNLASNQLQNFDGVHQLPAGLISLDLSHNRYANGFLPNATVKMLAVNVLRQLEYLSFSNQLNNQTGKYNSKVVVNSINEFQLIGGIFSERVVYGVTYKGAKDGDENKSLEENEVTTAAKPINKRETLKK
;
A
#
# COMPACT_ATOMS: atom_id res chain seq x y z
N MET A 1 -26.37 -5.46 -2.80
CA MET A 1 -25.42 -6.52 -2.35
C MET A 1 -24.16 -6.66 -3.23
N ALA A 2 -24.26 -6.63 -4.57
CA ALA A 2 -23.09 -6.72 -5.46
C ALA A 2 -22.12 -5.51 -5.42
N LYS A 3 -22.62 -4.27 -5.25
CA LYS A 3 -21.77 -3.06 -5.04
C LYS A 3 -21.03 -3.07 -3.69
N TYR A 4 -21.60 -3.69 -2.65
CA TYR A 4 -20.96 -3.88 -1.34
C TYR A 4 -19.88 -4.97 -1.37
N ARG A 5 -20.03 -6.02 -2.20
CA ARG A 5 -18.94 -7.00 -2.48
C ARG A 5 -17.75 -6.34 -3.20
N LYS A 6 -17.97 -5.41 -4.14
CA LYS A 6 -16.89 -4.64 -4.80
C LYS A 6 -16.12 -3.72 -3.84
N MET A 7 -16.80 -3.17 -2.81
CA MET A 7 -16.18 -2.29 -1.81
C MET A 7 -15.42 -3.08 -0.72
N LEU A 8 -15.92 -4.26 -0.32
CA LEU A 8 -15.23 -5.22 0.55
C LEU A 8 -14.03 -5.91 -0.13
N LEU A 9 -14.07 -6.10 -1.45
CA LEU A 9 -12.92 -6.59 -2.24
C LEU A 9 -11.84 -5.52 -2.42
N GLY A 10 -12.21 -4.22 -2.44
CA GLY A 10 -11.27 -3.10 -2.49
C GLY A 10 -10.45 -2.90 -1.21
N THR A 11 -11.03 -3.19 -0.04
CA THR A 11 -10.32 -3.11 1.25
C THR A 11 -9.47 -4.35 1.54
N MET A 12 -9.89 -5.56 1.09
CA MET A 12 -9.06 -6.77 1.19
C MET A 12 -7.85 -6.77 0.23
N ALA A 13 -7.94 -6.10 -0.92
CA ALA A 13 -6.80 -5.95 -1.84
C ALA A 13 -5.64 -5.12 -1.26
N SER A 14 -5.91 -4.27 -0.26
CA SER A 14 -4.90 -3.42 0.40
C SER A 14 -4.01 -4.18 1.38
N VAL A 15 -4.46 -5.34 1.89
CA VAL A 15 -3.67 -6.16 2.83
C VAL A 15 -2.75 -7.15 2.10
N VAL A 16 -3.12 -7.59 0.89
CA VAL A 16 -2.29 -8.51 0.09
C VAL A 16 -1.24 -7.75 -0.76
N ALA A 17 -1.45 -6.47 -1.07
CA ALA A 17 -0.51 -5.65 -1.85
C ALA A 17 0.76 -5.21 -1.09
N LEU A 18 0.87 -5.45 0.23
CA LEU A 18 2.07 -5.12 1.02
C LEU A 18 3.20 -6.18 0.91
N GLY A 19 3.00 -7.28 0.16
CA GLY A 19 3.98 -8.36 0.00
C GLY A 19 4.86 -8.31 -1.26
N LEU A 20 4.43 -7.66 -2.35
CA LEU A 20 5.13 -7.71 -3.64
C LEU A 20 4.90 -6.43 -4.45
N LEU A 21 5.74 -5.42 -4.24
CA LEU A 21 6.23 -4.45 -5.25
C LEU A 21 7.18 -3.46 -4.55
N ALA A 22 8.38 -3.94 -4.21
CA ALA A 22 9.51 -3.05 -4.02
C ALA A 22 10.02 -2.58 -5.39
N ASN A 23 9.31 -1.63 -5.99
CA ASN A 23 9.93 -0.67 -6.91
C ASN A 23 10.15 0.60 -6.09
N PRO A 24 11.33 1.24 -6.15
CA PRO A 24 11.63 2.37 -5.29
C PRO A 24 10.69 3.52 -5.64
N GLN A 25 9.77 3.85 -4.73
CA GLN A 25 9.09 5.13 -4.74
C GLN A 25 10.17 6.23 -4.87
N PRO A 26 9.94 7.27 -5.71
CA PRO A 26 10.77 8.45 -5.65
C PRO A 26 10.67 8.97 -4.22
N VAL A 27 11.81 9.10 -3.55
CA VAL A 27 11.91 9.77 -2.25
C VAL A 27 11.12 11.07 -2.38
N GLU A 28 10.04 11.22 -1.61
CA GLU A 28 9.33 12.49 -1.46
C GLU A 28 10.38 13.57 -1.20
N ALA A 29 10.58 14.43 -2.20
CA ALA A 29 11.54 15.50 -2.10
C ALA A 29 11.04 16.44 -1.00
N SER A 30 11.81 16.53 0.09
CA SER A 30 11.52 17.43 1.20
C SER A 30 11.08 18.81 0.70
N SER A 31 10.00 19.36 1.26
CA SER A 31 9.49 20.72 1.01
C SER A 31 10.45 21.87 1.40
N LYS A 32 11.72 21.55 1.69
CA LYS A 32 12.76 22.44 2.21
C LYS A 32 13.90 22.63 1.20
N LEU A 33 14.43 23.85 1.13
CA LEU A 33 15.70 24.19 0.49
C LEU A 33 16.80 23.21 0.93
N ASN A 34 17.23 22.33 0.01
CA ASN A 34 18.28 21.38 0.31
C ASN A 34 19.57 21.75 -0.42
N ILE A 35 20.57 22.16 0.34
CA ILE A 35 21.93 22.44 -0.17
C ILE A 35 22.83 21.25 0.14
N ASN A 36 23.56 20.79 -0.88
CA ASN A 36 24.61 19.78 -0.73
C ASN A 36 25.77 20.33 0.13
N ALA A 37 26.60 19.45 0.70
CA ALA A 37 27.79 19.91 1.40
C ALA A 37 28.72 20.69 0.46
N ILE A 38 29.16 21.87 0.89
CA ILE A 38 30.09 22.72 0.13
C ILE A 38 31.50 22.53 0.69
N TYR A 39 32.47 22.28 -0.18
CA TYR A 39 33.89 22.17 0.15
C TYR A 39 34.64 23.41 -0.34
N ALA A 40 35.76 23.74 0.30
CA ALA A 40 36.57 24.93 0.02
C ALA A 40 36.98 25.13 -1.45
N ALA A 41 37.02 24.04 -2.21
CA ALA A 41 37.39 24.00 -3.61
C ALA A 41 36.21 23.94 -4.59
N ASP A 42 34.98 23.92 -4.08
CA ASP A 42 33.80 23.87 -4.94
C ASP A 42 33.64 25.22 -5.65
N ARG A 43 33.73 25.18 -6.98
CA ARG A 43 33.40 26.33 -7.84
C ARG A 43 31.89 26.52 -8.00
N TYR A 44 31.10 25.56 -7.54
CA TYR A 44 29.66 25.53 -7.74
C TYR A 44 28.93 25.16 -6.44
N VAL A 45 27.74 25.73 -6.26
CA VAL A 45 26.79 25.30 -5.23
C VAL A 45 25.65 24.55 -5.90
N HIS A 46 25.36 23.37 -5.37
CA HIS A 46 24.31 22.49 -5.86
C HIS A 46 23.23 22.31 -4.78
N GLY A 47 21.99 22.25 -5.21
CA GLY A 47 20.88 21.97 -4.31
C GLY A 47 19.57 21.78 -5.04
N THR A 48 18.50 21.61 -4.28
CA THR A 48 17.12 21.61 -4.76
C THR A 48 16.32 22.72 -4.12
N VAL A 49 15.46 23.34 -4.92
CA VAL A 49 14.46 24.28 -4.43
C VAL A 49 13.06 23.81 -4.81
N ALA A 50 12.14 23.87 -3.85
CA ALA A 50 10.76 23.42 -4.04
C ALA A 50 9.88 24.43 -4.81
N LYS A 51 10.28 25.70 -4.85
CA LYS A 51 9.58 26.78 -5.57
C LYS A 51 10.60 27.69 -6.28
N PRO A 52 10.24 28.27 -7.44
CA PRO A 52 11.09 29.25 -8.11
C PRO A 52 11.23 30.52 -7.28
N GLY A 53 12.38 31.18 -7.33
CA GLY A 53 12.64 32.38 -6.55
C GLY A 53 14.04 32.97 -6.80
N ARG A 54 14.46 33.93 -5.98
CA ARG A 54 15.83 34.48 -6.01
C ARG A 54 16.68 33.79 -4.95
N LEU A 55 17.70 33.06 -5.39
CA LEU A 55 18.69 32.40 -4.54
C LEU A 55 19.86 33.37 -4.26
N THR A 56 20.17 33.56 -2.99
CA THR A 56 21.31 34.35 -2.50
C THR A 56 22.21 33.50 -1.61
N ILE A 57 23.52 33.63 -1.77
CA ILE A 57 24.52 33.01 -0.89
C ILE A 57 25.32 34.11 -0.24
N ARG A 58 25.37 34.11 1.10
CA ARG A 58 26.09 35.09 1.90
C ARG A 58 27.20 34.44 2.73
N ARG A 59 28.31 35.15 2.86
CA ARG A 59 29.45 34.86 3.74
C ARG A 59 29.52 36.00 4.75
N GLY A 60 29.00 35.78 5.97
CA GLY A 60 28.75 36.90 6.88
C GLY A 60 27.82 37.94 6.23
N ASN A 61 28.24 39.20 6.20
CA ASN A 61 27.50 40.29 5.58
C ASN A 61 27.67 40.38 4.05
N GLU A 62 28.69 39.74 3.49
CA GLU A 62 28.98 39.77 2.05
C GLU A 62 28.06 38.82 1.26
N THR A 63 27.49 39.29 0.14
CA THR A 63 26.75 38.42 -0.81
C THR A 63 27.68 37.94 -1.91
N ILE A 64 27.93 36.63 -1.95
CA ILE A 64 28.85 36.00 -2.92
C ILE A 64 28.15 35.42 -4.15
N LEU A 65 26.81 35.28 -4.11
CA LEU A 65 25.99 34.87 -5.26
C LEU A 65 24.57 35.41 -5.10
N SER A 66 23.97 35.90 -6.20
CA SER A 66 22.54 36.23 -6.30
C SER A 66 22.03 35.87 -7.71
N LYS A 67 21.12 34.90 -7.84
CA LYS A 67 20.57 34.44 -9.13
C LYS A 67 19.10 34.03 -9.01
N LYS A 68 18.32 34.19 -10.09
CA LYS A 68 16.97 33.58 -10.20
C LYS A 68 17.13 32.07 -10.36
N VAL A 69 16.36 31.29 -9.60
CA VAL A 69 16.35 29.82 -9.60
C VAL A 69 14.95 29.29 -9.90
N LYS A 70 14.85 28.30 -10.79
CA LYS A 70 13.60 27.59 -11.12
C LYS A 70 13.36 26.46 -10.11
N GLN A 71 12.12 25.96 -10.02
CA GLN A 71 11.81 24.77 -9.22
C GLN A 71 12.65 23.57 -9.68
N GLY A 72 13.16 22.79 -8.73
CA GLY A 72 13.98 21.60 -8.99
C GLY A 72 15.46 21.76 -8.64
N ASN A 73 16.32 20.97 -9.30
CA ASN A 73 17.77 20.98 -9.08
C ASN A 73 18.39 22.26 -9.65
N PHE A 74 19.35 22.85 -8.93
CA PHE A 74 20.15 23.96 -9.44
C PHE A 74 21.65 23.73 -9.25
N LYS A 75 22.43 24.40 -10.09
CA LYS A 75 23.90 24.45 -10.05
C LYS A 75 24.36 25.85 -10.44
N TYR A 76 24.94 26.59 -9.51
CA TYR A 76 25.46 27.95 -9.79
C TYR A 76 26.93 28.07 -9.45
N VAL A 77 27.68 28.77 -10.32
CA VAL A 77 29.08 29.11 -10.10
C VAL A 77 29.18 30.16 -8.99
N ILE A 78 30.10 29.97 -8.05
CA ILE A 78 30.57 31.05 -7.18
C ILE A 78 31.64 31.81 -7.97
N LYS A 79 31.41 33.09 -8.29
CA LYS A 79 32.30 33.87 -9.18
C LYS A 79 33.75 33.80 -8.71
N THR A 80 34.64 33.60 -9.66
CA THR A 80 36.11 33.51 -9.52
C THR A 80 36.68 34.78 -8.90
N GLY A 81 37.48 34.62 -7.84
CA GLY A 81 38.11 35.72 -7.08
C GLY A 81 38.10 35.54 -5.56
N LYS A 82 37.16 34.76 -5.00
CA LYS A 82 37.05 34.53 -3.55
C LYS A 82 36.84 33.05 -3.24
N GLN A 83 37.94 32.29 -3.19
CA GLN A 83 37.91 30.87 -2.86
C GLN A 83 37.39 30.65 -1.42
N LEU A 84 36.43 29.75 -1.24
CA LEU A 84 35.87 29.44 0.08
C LEU A 84 36.92 28.76 0.96
N LYS A 85 37.10 29.19 2.22
CA LYS A 85 38.03 28.52 3.15
C LYS A 85 37.29 27.45 3.98
N PRO A 86 37.94 26.33 4.36
CA PRO A 86 37.30 25.36 5.24
C PRO A 86 37.00 25.97 6.62
N GLY A 87 35.85 25.64 7.20
CA GLY A 87 35.36 26.23 8.47
C GLY A 87 34.53 27.49 8.30
N GLN A 88 34.51 28.08 7.10
CA GLN A 88 33.76 29.30 6.81
C GLN A 88 32.24 29.04 6.83
N LYS A 89 31.47 29.90 7.51
CA LYS A 89 30.01 29.80 7.58
C LYS A 89 29.36 30.51 6.39
N LEU A 90 28.43 29.83 5.71
CA LEU A 90 27.65 30.33 4.60
C LEU A 90 26.16 30.31 4.94
N THR A 91 25.44 31.33 4.48
CA THR A 91 23.99 31.43 4.57
C THR A 91 23.40 31.45 3.18
N ILE A 92 22.62 30.41 2.83
CA ILE A 92 21.95 30.31 1.53
C ILE A 92 20.47 30.60 1.76
N LYS A 93 19.94 31.60 1.08
CA LYS A 93 18.54 32.03 1.16
C LYS A 93 17.88 31.92 -0.21
N VAL A 94 16.64 31.45 -0.27
CA VAL A 94 15.78 31.55 -1.46
C VAL A 94 14.52 32.32 -1.09
N LYS A 95 14.31 33.46 -1.76
CA LYS A 95 13.13 34.31 -1.60
C LYS A 95 12.18 34.10 -2.79
N ALA A 96 10.97 33.63 -2.51
CA ALA A 96 9.89 33.44 -3.49
C ALA A 96 8.68 34.27 -3.02
N GLY A 97 8.51 35.46 -3.60
CA GLY A 97 7.56 36.46 -3.09
C GLY A 97 7.90 36.89 -1.64
N ARG A 98 6.90 36.84 -0.74
CA ARG A 98 7.07 37.12 0.70
C ARG A 98 7.72 35.96 1.49
N LYS A 99 7.81 34.74 0.93
CA LYS A 99 8.36 33.57 1.62
C LYS A 99 9.87 33.46 1.45
N VAL A 100 10.60 33.32 2.57
CA VAL A 100 12.07 33.14 2.59
C VAL A 100 12.41 31.79 3.19
N GLN A 101 13.14 30.96 2.45
CA GLN A 101 13.76 29.75 2.98
C GLN A 101 15.27 29.97 3.17
N GLN A 102 15.83 29.54 4.29
CA GLN A 102 17.25 29.73 4.61
C GLN A 102 17.90 28.42 5.08
N LYS A 103 19.14 28.18 4.66
CA LYS A 103 20.01 27.13 5.19
C LYS A 103 21.38 27.71 5.52
N LYS A 104 21.80 27.59 6.78
CA LYS A 104 23.17 27.89 7.22
C LYS A 104 24.01 26.62 7.08
N LEU A 105 25.23 26.73 6.54
CA LEU A 105 26.16 25.60 6.42
C LEU A 105 27.59 26.05 6.62
N THR A 106 28.43 25.14 7.10
CA THR A 106 29.87 25.36 7.22
C THR A 106 30.60 24.68 6.07
N VAL A 107 31.50 25.40 5.40
CA VAL A 107 32.34 24.88 4.33
C VAL A 107 33.22 23.77 4.90
N LYS A 108 33.06 22.54 4.38
CA LYS A 108 33.72 21.36 4.93
C LYS A 108 35.16 21.24 4.41
N ARG A 109 36.06 20.73 5.26
CA ARG A 109 37.35 20.18 4.82
C ARG A 109 37.10 18.89 4.04
N ALA A 110 37.75 18.77 2.88
CA ALA A 110 37.83 17.49 2.19
C ALA A 110 38.63 16.48 3.05
N HIS A 111 38.43 15.19 2.85
CA HIS A 111 39.00 14.14 3.70
C HIS A 111 39.22 12.86 2.90
N LEU A 112 40.23 12.06 3.24
CA LEU A 112 40.45 10.70 2.71
C LEU A 112 40.31 9.69 3.86
N LYS A 113 39.07 9.29 4.13
CA LYS A 113 38.72 8.47 5.31
C LYS A 113 39.27 7.05 5.19
N GLN A 114 39.01 6.39 4.07
CA GLN A 114 39.41 5.00 3.85
C GLN A 114 40.11 4.85 2.52
N ALA A 115 41.16 4.03 2.49
CA ALA A 115 41.87 3.61 1.29
C ALA A 115 42.41 2.20 1.55
N THR A 116 42.02 1.21 0.76
CA THR A 116 42.45 -0.19 0.91
C THR A 116 42.60 -0.84 -0.46
N SER A 117 43.52 -1.79 -0.55
CA SER A 117 43.70 -2.62 -1.74
C SER A 117 44.16 -4.02 -1.36
N TYR A 118 43.82 -4.99 -2.19
CA TYR A 118 44.14 -6.40 -1.99
C TYR A 118 44.84 -6.96 -3.22
N GLN A 119 45.76 -7.91 -3.00
CA GLN A 119 46.61 -8.51 -4.03
C GLN A 119 45.84 -8.93 -5.30
N LYS A 120 44.70 -9.64 -5.16
CA LYS A 120 43.90 -10.13 -6.31
C LYS A 120 42.93 -9.09 -6.90
N ALA A 121 42.70 -7.95 -6.25
CA ALA A 121 41.65 -7.00 -6.63
C ALA A 121 41.98 -6.15 -7.86
N LYS A 122 43.26 -5.89 -8.15
CA LYS A 122 43.74 -4.87 -9.12
C LYS A 122 43.06 -3.51 -8.93
N THR A 123 42.62 -3.19 -7.71
CA THR A 123 41.90 -1.94 -7.43
C THR A 123 42.28 -1.39 -6.07
N VAL A 124 42.27 -0.07 -5.95
CA VAL A 124 42.27 0.64 -4.68
C VAL A 124 40.88 1.20 -4.48
N TYR A 125 40.24 0.89 -3.36
CA TYR A 125 38.91 1.40 -3.04
C TYR A 125 38.88 2.05 -1.67
N GLY A 126 37.88 2.90 -1.45
CA GLY A 126 37.80 3.64 -0.21
C GLY A 126 36.71 4.70 -0.23
N THR A 127 36.78 5.57 0.77
CA THR A 127 35.87 6.71 0.93
C THR A 127 36.67 7.99 1.17
N THR A 128 36.22 9.05 0.53
CA THR A 128 36.86 10.37 0.49
C THR A 128 35.80 11.45 0.31
N VAL A 129 36.23 12.68 0.05
CA VAL A 129 35.35 13.77 -0.41
C VAL A 129 34.62 13.40 -1.72
N ALA A 130 33.31 13.64 -1.77
CA ALA A 130 32.48 13.44 -2.97
C ALA A 130 33.10 14.10 -4.21
N PHE A 131 33.11 13.42 -5.36
CA PHE A 131 33.73 13.84 -6.62
C PHE A 131 35.21 14.27 -6.57
N GLY A 132 35.97 13.92 -5.54
CA GLY A 132 37.43 14.13 -5.50
C GLY A 132 38.14 13.33 -6.60
N ASN A 133 39.18 13.92 -7.18
CA ASN A 133 40.07 13.27 -8.14
C ASN A 133 41.10 12.45 -7.35
N LEU A 134 41.34 11.21 -7.75
CA LEU A 134 42.25 10.28 -7.10
C LEU A 134 43.45 10.00 -8.00
N GLU A 135 44.63 10.00 -7.40
CA GLU A 135 45.85 9.46 -7.99
C GLU A 135 46.39 8.38 -7.05
N VAL A 136 46.58 7.18 -7.59
CA VAL A 136 47.33 6.13 -6.91
C VAL A 136 48.74 6.14 -7.49
N ARG A 137 49.72 6.34 -6.62
CA ARG A 137 51.14 6.42 -6.95
C ARG A 137 51.93 5.29 -6.29
N SER A 138 53.08 4.95 -6.86
CA SER A 138 54.06 4.10 -6.16
C SER A 138 54.59 4.81 -4.91
N GLU A 139 55.28 4.07 -4.05
CA GLU A 139 55.97 4.68 -2.89
C GLU A 139 56.94 5.79 -3.29
N LYS A 140 57.65 5.60 -4.41
CA LYS A 140 58.57 6.57 -5.06
C LYS A 140 57.85 7.67 -5.88
N GLY A 141 56.51 7.74 -5.88
CA GLY A 141 55.75 8.87 -6.45
C GLY A 141 55.26 8.74 -7.90
N LYS A 142 55.63 7.69 -8.65
CA LYS A 142 55.16 7.44 -10.02
C LYS A 142 53.64 7.18 -10.05
N VAL A 143 52.89 7.87 -10.92
CA VAL A 143 51.44 7.67 -11.04
C VAL A 143 51.15 6.31 -11.68
N LEU A 144 50.42 5.46 -10.96
CA LEU A 144 50.06 4.11 -11.37
C LEU A 144 48.64 4.03 -11.92
N ALA A 145 47.74 4.86 -11.38
CA ALA A 145 46.37 4.96 -11.83
C ALA A 145 45.72 6.26 -11.37
N ARG A 146 44.70 6.70 -12.10
CA ARG A 146 43.86 7.85 -11.76
C ARG A 146 42.40 7.40 -11.67
N GLY A 147 41.60 8.11 -10.90
CA GLY A 147 40.15 7.89 -10.85
C GLY A 147 39.43 9.04 -10.17
N ARG A 148 38.14 8.86 -9.91
CA ARG A 148 37.32 9.88 -9.28
C ARG A 148 36.32 9.26 -8.32
N ALA A 149 36.09 9.91 -7.18
CA ALA A 149 35.04 9.51 -6.25
C ALA A 149 33.65 9.84 -6.82
N ASN A 150 32.63 9.09 -6.41
CA ASN A 150 31.25 9.38 -6.78
C ASN A 150 30.67 10.51 -5.91
N ARG A 151 29.38 10.81 -6.09
CA ARG A 151 28.65 11.84 -5.32
C ARG A 151 28.57 11.59 -3.82
N TYR A 152 28.83 10.36 -3.38
CA TYR A 152 28.84 9.94 -1.99
C TYR A 152 30.24 9.87 -1.40
N GLY A 153 31.29 10.15 -2.19
CA GLY A 153 32.67 10.05 -1.74
C GLY A 153 33.27 8.65 -1.84
N GLU A 154 32.55 7.67 -2.36
CA GLU A 154 33.09 6.34 -2.57
C GLU A 154 33.90 6.31 -3.87
N TYR A 155 35.05 5.64 -3.86
CA TYR A 155 35.88 5.51 -5.06
C TYR A 155 36.42 4.09 -5.23
N THR A 156 36.70 3.74 -6.48
CA THR A 156 37.45 2.53 -6.85
C THR A 156 38.34 2.90 -8.03
N VAL A 157 39.65 2.86 -7.83
CA VAL A 157 40.68 3.14 -8.84
C VAL A 157 41.25 1.81 -9.32
N LYS A 158 41.11 1.50 -10.61
CA LYS A 158 41.69 0.29 -11.21
C LYS A 158 43.18 0.48 -11.47
N LEU A 159 43.98 -0.51 -11.09
CA LEU A 159 45.41 -0.59 -11.34
C LEU A 159 45.66 -1.43 -12.60
N LYS A 160 46.69 -1.08 -13.39
CA LYS A 160 47.06 -1.82 -14.61
C LYS A 160 47.45 -3.28 -14.34
N LYS A 161 48.15 -3.52 -13.23
CA LYS A 161 48.64 -4.85 -12.81
C LYS A 161 48.32 -5.17 -11.35
N GLN A 162 48.50 -6.44 -10.99
CA GLN A 162 48.49 -6.88 -9.58
C GLN A 162 49.81 -6.50 -8.92
N TYR A 163 49.77 -6.24 -7.61
CA TYR A 163 50.96 -5.94 -6.80
C TYR A 163 51.08 -6.98 -5.69
N ARG A 164 52.32 -7.26 -5.25
CA ARG A 164 52.61 -8.23 -4.19
C ARG A 164 52.04 -7.75 -2.85
N VAL A 165 51.76 -8.68 -1.93
CA VAL A 165 51.37 -8.33 -0.56
C VAL A 165 52.48 -7.50 0.08
N GLY A 166 52.12 -6.46 0.83
CA GLY A 166 53.09 -5.57 1.48
C GLY A 166 53.54 -4.39 0.63
N THR A 167 53.38 -4.41 -0.70
CA THR A 167 53.72 -3.25 -1.55
C THR A 167 53.00 -1.99 -1.08
N LYS A 168 53.75 -0.90 -0.88
CA LYS A 168 53.22 0.39 -0.43
C LYS A 168 52.82 1.25 -1.62
N LEU A 169 51.63 1.85 -1.53
CA LEU A 169 51.07 2.77 -2.52
C LEU A 169 50.64 4.08 -1.85
N ARG A 170 50.88 5.21 -2.50
CA ARG A 170 50.39 6.52 -2.07
C ARG A 170 49.07 6.82 -2.77
N VAL A 171 47.99 6.99 -2.01
CA VAL A 171 46.68 7.39 -2.54
C VAL A 171 46.49 8.86 -2.26
N LYS A 172 46.60 9.68 -3.29
CA LYS A 172 46.34 11.12 -3.23
C LYS A 172 44.92 11.39 -3.69
N VAL A 173 44.17 12.18 -2.93
CA VAL A 173 42.94 12.82 -3.38
C VAL A 173 43.20 14.30 -3.58
N SER A 174 42.71 14.86 -4.69
CA SER A 174 42.67 16.28 -4.94
C SER A 174 41.26 16.75 -5.28
N ARG A 175 40.90 17.95 -4.85
CA ARG A 175 39.68 18.66 -5.26
C ARG A 175 39.98 20.15 -5.18
N GLY A 176 40.05 20.81 -6.34
CA GLY A 176 40.62 22.16 -6.46
C GLY A 176 41.97 22.28 -5.74
N ALA A 177 42.16 23.32 -4.91
CA ALA A 177 43.42 23.53 -4.18
C ALA A 177 43.68 22.52 -3.04
N TYR A 178 42.69 21.73 -2.62
CA TYR A 178 42.89 20.73 -1.57
C TYR A 178 43.57 19.49 -2.12
N THR A 179 44.62 19.03 -1.44
CA THR A 179 45.23 17.71 -1.66
C THR A 179 45.48 16.97 -0.34
N LYS A 180 45.28 15.66 -0.33
CA LYS A 180 45.66 14.80 0.81
C LYS A 180 46.14 13.45 0.30
N THR A 181 47.23 12.97 0.87
CA THR A 181 47.84 11.69 0.52
C THR A 181 47.81 10.74 1.71
N LYS A 182 47.46 9.48 1.45
CA LYS A 182 47.51 8.39 2.44
C LYS A 182 48.35 7.24 1.90
N LEU A 183 49.32 6.77 2.68
CA LEU A 183 50.09 5.58 2.37
C LEU A 183 49.30 4.33 2.75
N ILE A 184 49.21 3.35 1.86
CA ILE A 184 48.54 2.06 2.10
C ILE A 184 49.45 0.91 1.70
N LYS A 185 49.34 -0.23 2.39
CA LYS A 185 49.98 -1.50 2.01
C LYS A 185 48.97 -2.42 1.34
N ILE A 186 49.37 -3.12 0.27
CA ILE A 186 48.56 -4.15 -0.38
C ILE A 186 48.34 -5.31 0.60
N LYS A 187 47.09 -5.65 0.88
CA LYS A 187 46.71 -6.72 1.81
C LYS A 187 46.57 -8.08 1.12
N LYS A 188 46.79 -9.17 1.87
CA LYS A 188 46.49 -10.55 1.42
C LYS A 188 44.98 -10.69 1.17
N THR A 189 44.59 -11.27 0.04
CA THR A 189 43.17 -11.43 -0.32
C THR A 189 42.48 -12.45 0.60
N PRO A 190 41.40 -12.07 1.30
CA PRO A 190 40.66 -13.00 2.17
C PRO A 190 39.90 -14.07 1.36
N LYS A 191 39.78 -15.28 1.93
CA LYS A 191 38.97 -16.38 1.35
C LYS A 191 37.47 -16.07 1.49
N ILE A 192 36.66 -16.52 0.52
CA ILE A 192 35.19 -16.41 0.60
C ILE A 192 34.64 -17.61 1.38
N LYS A 193 33.97 -17.34 2.51
CA LYS A 193 33.42 -18.38 3.39
C LYS A 193 32.34 -19.23 2.69
N LYS A 194 31.29 -18.61 2.11
CA LYS A 194 30.12 -19.35 1.60
C LYS A 194 29.70 -18.94 0.18
N LEU A 195 29.41 -19.94 -0.65
CA LEU A 195 28.65 -19.84 -1.90
C LEU A 195 27.75 -21.08 -2.01
N LYS A 196 26.43 -20.89 -1.93
CA LYS A 196 25.41 -21.93 -2.08
C LYS A 196 24.62 -21.65 -3.35
N VAL A 197 24.59 -22.62 -4.27
CA VAL A 197 23.75 -22.61 -5.47
C VAL A 197 22.56 -23.54 -5.21
N ASN A 198 21.34 -23.08 -5.45
CA ASN A 198 20.15 -23.93 -5.41
C ASN A 198 20.16 -24.92 -6.59
N SER A 199 19.21 -25.85 -6.63
CA SER A 199 18.98 -26.63 -7.85
C SER A 199 18.70 -25.70 -9.03
N ILE A 200 19.18 -26.07 -10.22
CA ILE A 200 18.98 -25.30 -11.46
C ILE A 200 18.02 -26.09 -12.32
N GLN A 201 16.79 -25.63 -12.36
CA GLN A 201 15.72 -26.22 -13.14
C GLN A 201 15.41 -25.30 -14.32
N GLY A 202 15.38 -25.86 -15.52
CA GLY A 202 15.07 -25.15 -16.74
C GLY A 202 13.88 -25.74 -17.47
N ASN A 203 13.38 -25.01 -18.45
CA ASN A 203 12.25 -25.44 -19.27
C ASN A 203 12.72 -26.06 -20.62
N LYS A 204 11.81 -26.61 -21.44
CA LYS A 204 12.15 -27.20 -22.76
C LYS A 204 12.83 -26.22 -23.73
N ASP A 205 12.58 -24.92 -23.57
CA ASP A 205 13.25 -23.86 -24.36
C ASP A 205 14.69 -23.58 -23.87
N GLY A 206 15.19 -24.40 -22.94
CA GLY A 206 16.51 -24.27 -22.36
C GLY A 206 16.64 -23.07 -21.41
N ILE A 207 15.55 -22.61 -20.81
CA ILE A 207 15.52 -21.44 -19.91
C ILE A 207 15.47 -21.89 -18.45
N ALA A 208 16.51 -21.61 -17.67
CA ALA A 208 16.61 -21.95 -16.25
C ALA A 208 16.87 -20.75 -15.34
N LYS A 209 16.35 -20.81 -14.11
CA LYS A 209 16.66 -19.81 -13.07
C LYS A 209 17.81 -20.31 -12.19
N VAL A 210 18.94 -19.62 -12.24
CA VAL A 210 20.09 -19.87 -11.37
C VAL A 210 20.01 -18.94 -10.17
N SER A 211 19.81 -19.50 -8.97
CA SER A 211 19.67 -18.74 -7.73
C SER A 211 20.48 -19.33 -6.57
N GLY A 212 20.70 -18.54 -5.53
CA GLY A 212 21.46 -18.99 -4.37
C GLY A 212 21.82 -17.88 -3.39
N THR A 213 22.78 -18.18 -2.51
CA THR A 213 23.29 -17.25 -1.49
C THR A 213 24.81 -17.28 -1.40
N SER A 214 25.43 -16.16 -1.02
CA SER A 214 26.87 -16.05 -0.76
C SER A 214 27.14 -15.14 0.44
N SER A 215 28.26 -15.37 1.13
CA SER A 215 28.75 -14.46 2.17
C SER A 215 29.27 -13.13 1.60
N VAL A 216 29.43 -13.00 0.28
CA VAL A 216 29.81 -11.74 -0.38
C VAL A 216 28.57 -10.91 -0.65
N LYS A 217 28.47 -9.73 -0.03
CA LYS A 217 27.43 -8.72 -0.30
C LYS A 217 27.85 -7.85 -1.50
N ASN A 218 26.93 -7.57 -2.42
CA ASN A 218 27.19 -6.80 -3.65
C ASN A 218 28.36 -7.37 -4.51
N GLY A 219 28.59 -8.69 -4.45
CA GLY A 219 29.59 -9.40 -5.24
C GLY A 219 29.08 -9.70 -6.66
N LYS A 220 29.99 -9.92 -7.61
CA LYS A 220 29.63 -10.32 -8.99
C LYS A 220 29.50 -11.85 -9.05
N ILE A 221 28.34 -12.33 -9.49
CA ILE A 221 28.11 -13.73 -9.85
C ILE A 221 28.30 -13.88 -11.36
N THR A 222 29.10 -14.87 -11.76
CA THR A 222 29.33 -15.24 -13.16
C THR A 222 28.92 -16.69 -13.34
N ILE A 223 28.05 -16.95 -14.32
CA ILE A 223 27.61 -18.30 -14.69
C ILE A 223 28.27 -18.64 -16.01
N LYS A 224 29.04 -19.73 -16.01
CA LYS A 224 29.79 -20.20 -17.17
C LYS A 224 29.37 -21.60 -17.60
N ARG A 225 29.50 -21.88 -18.89
CA ARG A 225 29.40 -23.20 -19.50
C ARG A 225 30.64 -23.43 -20.34
N ASN A 226 31.39 -24.50 -20.05
CA ASN A 226 32.65 -24.84 -20.74
C ASN A 226 33.58 -23.62 -20.87
N GLY A 227 33.79 -22.89 -19.77
CA GLY A 227 34.61 -21.66 -19.75
C GLY A 227 33.92 -20.38 -20.27
N LYS A 228 32.96 -20.49 -21.19
CA LYS A 228 32.22 -19.36 -21.78
C LYS A 228 31.20 -18.76 -20.80
N VAL A 229 31.18 -17.44 -20.67
CA VAL A 229 30.24 -16.72 -19.78
C VAL A 229 28.85 -16.69 -20.42
N LEU A 230 27.84 -17.27 -19.75
CA LEU A 230 26.45 -17.22 -20.19
C LEU A 230 25.73 -15.97 -19.67
N LYS A 231 25.89 -15.68 -18.38
CA LYS A 231 25.23 -14.54 -17.73
C LYS A 231 26.00 -14.10 -16.49
N THR A 232 25.83 -12.83 -16.12
CA THR A 232 26.34 -12.29 -14.86
C THR A 232 25.24 -11.58 -14.09
N THR A 233 25.28 -11.66 -12.76
CA THR A 233 24.39 -10.90 -11.86
C THR A 233 25.17 -10.42 -10.64
N LYS A 234 24.53 -9.72 -9.71
CA LYS A 234 25.11 -9.31 -8.43
C LYS A 234 24.38 -9.97 -7.26
N THR A 235 25.09 -10.22 -6.17
CA THR A 235 24.42 -10.55 -4.90
C THR A 235 23.80 -9.31 -4.30
N SER A 236 22.65 -9.46 -3.63
CA SER A 236 22.01 -8.38 -2.89
C SER A 236 22.82 -7.99 -1.65
N VAL A 237 22.39 -6.94 -0.95
CA VAL A 237 22.94 -6.54 0.35
C VAL A 237 22.81 -7.63 1.42
N LYS A 238 21.89 -8.59 1.24
CA LYS A 238 21.72 -9.79 2.09
C LYS A 238 22.44 -11.03 1.53
N GLY A 239 23.20 -10.90 0.44
CA GLY A 239 23.96 -11.99 -0.15
C GLY A 239 23.17 -12.96 -1.03
N LYS A 240 21.89 -12.67 -1.35
CA LYS A 240 21.07 -13.50 -2.26
C LYS A 240 21.31 -13.14 -3.73
N TYR A 241 21.22 -14.09 -4.65
CA TYR A 241 21.25 -13.82 -6.09
C TYR A 241 20.28 -14.71 -6.86
N SER A 242 19.82 -14.23 -8.01
CA SER A 242 18.92 -14.95 -8.92
C SER A 242 19.05 -14.38 -10.33
N VAL A 243 19.16 -15.22 -11.35
CA VAL A 243 19.21 -14.80 -12.75
C VAL A 243 18.68 -15.88 -13.68
N LYS A 244 17.95 -15.49 -14.73
CA LYS A 244 17.47 -16.37 -15.80
C LYS A 244 18.60 -16.57 -16.84
N VAL A 245 18.81 -17.81 -17.26
CA VAL A 245 19.81 -18.23 -18.25
C VAL A 245 19.08 -19.05 -19.32
N THR A 246 19.37 -18.85 -20.60
CA THR A 246 18.68 -19.48 -21.74
C THR A 246 19.63 -20.38 -22.54
N LYS A 247 19.10 -21.12 -23.53
CA LYS A 247 19.87 -22.02 -24.42
C LYS A 247 20.64 -23.11 -23.69
N LEU A 248 20.13 -23.56 -22.55
CA LEU A 248 20.69 -24.65 -21.76
C LEU A 248 20.17 -26.01 -22.25
N LYS A 249 20.88 -27.10 -21.96
CA LYS A 249 20.44 -28.48 -22.23
C LYS A 249 20.29 -29.26 -20.92
N ASP A 250 19.56 -30.37 -20.94
CA ASP A 250 19.45 -31.24 -19.77
C ASP A 250 20.82 -31.81 -19.35
N LYS A 251 20.98 -32.06 -18.04
CA LYS A 251 22.23 -32.50 -17.37
C LYS A 251 23.46 -31.59 -17.58
N GLN A 252 23.29 -30.43 -18.23
CA GLN A 252 24.39 -29.54 -18.56
C GLN A 252 25.08 -28.96 -17.31
N LYS A 253 26.40 -29.14 -17.21
CA LYS A 253 27.20 -28.61 -16.09
C LYS A 253 27.43 -27.11 -16.26
N LEU A 254 27.02 -26.33 -15.26
CA LEU A 254 27.32 -24.90 -15.15
C LEU A 254 28.32 -24.65 -14.01
N ASN A 255 29.26 -23.75 -14.25
CA ASN A 255 30.17 -23.23 -13.23
C ASN A 255 29.66 -21.87 -12.75
N ILE A 256 29.29 -21.78 -11.47
CA ILE A 256 28.80 -20.55 -10.85
C ILE A 256 29.91 -20.02 -9.95
N GLN A 257 30.44 -18.85 -10.30
CA GLN A 257 31.53 -18.20 -9.57
C GLN A 257 31.06 -16.89 -8.96
N VAL A 258 31.31 -16.70 -7.66
CA VAL A 258 31.21 -15.39 -7.01
C VAL A 258 32.58 -14.74 -6.95
N LYS A 259 32.64 -13.44 -7.30
CA LYS A 259 33.81 -12.58 -7.15
C LYS A 259 33.48 -11.41 -6.22
N ASN A 260 34.24 -11.25 -5.15
CA ASN A 260 34.21 -10.03 -4.36
C ASN A 260 34.96 -8.93 -5.12
N ILE A 261 34.25 -7.90 -5.56
CA ILE A 261 34.80 -6.82 -6.38
C ILE A 261 35.85 -6.01 -5.59
N LYS A 262 35.69 -5.90 -4.26
CA LYS A 262 36.59 -5.16 -3.39
C LYS A 262 37.91 -5.91 -3.14
N THR A 263 37.84 -7.21 -2.84
CA THR A 263 39.03 -7.99 -2.45
C THR A 263 39.65 -8.79 -3.60
N GLY A 264 38.95 -8.93 -4.71
CA GLY A 264 39.33 -9.80 -5.83
C GLY A 264 39.17 -11.30 -5.54
N ALA A 265 38.70 -11.67 -4.35
CA ALA A 265 38.51 -13.06 -3.96
C ALA A 265 37.44 -13.73 -4.83
N THR A 266 37.65 -14.98 -5.20
CA THR A 266 36.70 -15.81 -5.95
C THR A 266 36.40 -17.11 -5.23
N LYS A 267 35.19 -17.64 -5.42
CA LYS A 267 34.79 -19.00 -5.04
C LYS A 267 33.80 -19.50 -6.09
N GLN A 268 33.89 -20.78 -6.46
CA GLN A 268 33.08 -21.36 -7.52
C GLN A 268 32.46 -22.69 -7.09
N VAL A 269 31.32 -23.00 -7.68
CA VAL A 269 30.57 -24.25 -7.48
C VAL A 269 30.05 -24.71 -8.85
N ASN A 270 30.18 -26.00 -9.14
CA ASN A 270 29.60 -26.61 -10.33
C ASN A 270 28.21 -27.17 -10.02
N LYS A 271 27.24 -26.99 -10.92
CA LYS A 271 25.88 -27.53 -10.76
C LYS A 271 25.31 -27.97 -12.11
N LYS A 272 24.67 -29.14 -12.16
CA LYS A 272 23.97 -29.64 -13.35
C LYS A 272 22.60 -28.97 -13.48
N VAL A 273 22.20 -28.65 -14.71
CA VAL A 273 20.84 -28.21 -15.06
C VAL A 273 19.95 -29.44 -15.22
N VAL A 274 18.70 -29.32 -14.80
CA VAL A 274 17.63 -30.32 -15.02
C VAL A 274 16.52 -29.64 -15.82
N MET A 275 16.12 -30.17 -16.99
CA MET A 275 15.10 -29.57 -17.87
C MET A 275 13.70 -30.20 -17.71
N TYR A 276 12.66 -29.39 -17.85
CA TYR A 276 11.24 -29.77 -17.80
C TYR A 276 10.42 -29.11 -18.94
N PRO A 277 9.36 -29.70 -19.50
CA PRO A 277 8.51 -29.02 -20.49
C PRO A 277 7.68 -27.83 -19.92
N ILE A 278 7.30 -26.84 -20.75
CA ILE A 278 6.54 -25.63 -20.34
C ILE A 278 5.03 -25.91 -20.35
N ASN A 279 4.32 -25.48 -19.30
CA ASN A 279 2.86 -25.31 -19.30
C ASN A 279 2.49 -23.81 -19.41
N HIS A 280 1.73 -23.43 -20.44
CA HIS A 280 0.97 -22.18 -20.47
C HIS A 280 -0.38 -22.42 -19.79
N GLY A 281 -0.67 -21.72 -18.69
CA GLY A 281 -1.95 -21.84 -18.00
C GLY A 281 -3.03 -21.01 -18.70
N VAL A 282 -4.08 -21.67 -19.20
CA VAL A 282 -5.37 -21.04 -19.50
C VAL A 282 -6.33 -21.42 -18.37
N LYS A 283 -7.04 -20.42 -17.82
CA LYS A 283 -8.14 -20.64 -16.87
C LYS A 283 -9.42 -20.89 -17.66
N ALA A 284 -10.12 -21.99 -17.39
CA ALA A 284 -11.51 -22.16 -17.81
C ALA A 284 -12.35 -22.60 -16.60
N ASN A 285 -13.50 -21.94 -16.42
CA ASN A 285 -14.48 -22.21 -15.38
C ASN A 285 -15.46 -23.30 -15.85
N TYR A 286 -15.95 -24.09 -14.88
CA TYR A 286 -17.15 -24.95 -14.85
C TYR A 286 -17.85 -25.25 -16.19
N ALA A 287 -17.77 -26.51 -16.65
CA ALA A 287 -18.71 -27.12 -17.60
C ALA A 287 -19.07 -28.55 -17.13
N SER A 288 -20.29 -28.99 -17.41
CA SER A 288 -20.89 -30.23 -16.92
C SER A 288 -20.29 -31.49 -17.57
N ALA A 289 -20.42 -32.62 -16.87
CA ALA A 289 -19.75 -33.90 -17.19
C ALA A 289 -19.99 -34.42 -18.62
N ASN A 290 -21.12 -34.09 -19.24
CA ASN A 290 -21.50 -34.60 -20.56
C ASN A 290 -20.75 -33.90 -21.71
N THR A 291 -20.33 -32.65 -21.53
CA THR A 291 -19.58 -31.89 -22.56
C THR A 291 -18.13 -32.38 -22.68
N VAL A 292 -17.59 -32.98 -21.62
CA VAL A 292 -16.21 -33.52 -21.59
C VAL A 292 -16.11 -34.84 -22.36
N GLN A 293 -17.13 -35.69 -22.33
CA GLN A 293 -17.12 -36.96 -23.07
C GLN A 293 -17.24 -36.77 -24.59
N ALA A 294 -18.08 -35.84 -25.05
CA ALA A 294 -18.20 -35.53 -26.47
C ALA A 294 -16.89 -34.99 -27.06
N LEU A 295 -16.17 -34.15 -26.30
CA LEU A 295 -14.88 -33.60 -26.71
C LEU A 295 -13.77 -34.67 -26.79
N ILE A 296 -13.80 -35.67 -25.91
CA ILE A 296 -12.84 -36.79 -25.92
C ILE A 296 -13.07 -37.73 -27.13
N ALA A 297 -14.32 -37.91 -27.57
CA ALA A 297 -14.65 -38.72 -28.74
C ALA A 297 -14.14 -38.08 -30.05
N THR A 298 -14.31 -36.77 -30.22
CA THR A 298 -13.84 -36.05 -31.41
C THR A 298 -12.32 -35.97 -31.50
N LEU A 299 -11.61 -35.90 -30.37
CA LEU A 299 -10.14 -35.80 -30.32
C LEU A 299 -9.42 -37.14 -30.61
N LYS A 300 -10.07 -38.29 -30.42
CA LYS A 300 -9.51 -39.61 -30.74
C LYS A 300 -9.51 -39.94 -32.24
N ALA A 301 -10.40 -39.32 -33.02
CA ALA A 301 -10.57 -39.63 -34.45
C ALA A 301 -9.54 -38.96 -35.38
N GLN A 302 -8.68 -38.05 -34.89
CA GLN A 302 -7.84 -37.20 -35.77
C GLN A 302 -6.32 -37.47 -35.76
N ASN A 303 -5.84 -38.56 -35.13
CA ASN A 303 -4.46 -39.09 -35.20
C ASN A 303 -3.29 -38.07 -35.30
N LYS A 304 -3.45 -36.89 -34.69
CA LYS A 304 -2.48 -35.79 -34.62
C LYS A 304 -2.12 -35.61 -33.16
N ASN A 305 -1.02 -36.25 -32.74
CA ASN A 305 -0.52 -36.26 -31.37
C ASN A 305 -0.14 -34.85 -30.88
N THR A 306 -1.14 -34.15 -30.38
CA THR A 306 -1.06 -32.86 -29.72
C THR A 306 -2.14 -32.81 -28.62
N TRP A 307 -1.92 -31.91 -27.65
CA TRP A 307 -2.89 -31.38 -26.66
C TRP A 307 -3.13 -32.21 -25.40
N ASN A 308 -2.74 -31.64 -24.25
CA ASN A 308 -3.30 -32.02 -22.94
C ASN A 308 -4.08 -30.84 -22.36
N TYR A 309 -5.40 -30.99 -22.38
CA TYR A 309 -6.33 -30.32 -21.48
C TYR A 309 -6.08 -30.86 -20.06
N SER A 310 -6.27 -30.03 -19.03
CA SER A 310 -6.11 -30.45 -17.64
C SER A 310 -7.29 -31.31 -17.17
N TYR A 311 -7.16 -32.62 -17.40
CA TYR A 311 -7.66 -33.68 -16.52
C TYR A 311 -6.53 -34.71 -16.33
N THR A 312 -6.35 -35.18 -15.11
CA THR A 312 -5.24 -36.03 -14.66
C THR A 312 -5.28 -37.39 -15.36
N LEU A 313 -4.23 -37.71 -16.12
CA LEU A 313 -3.81 -39.07 -16.47
C LEU A 313 -2.33 -38.99 -16.88
N LEU A 314 -1.45 -39.81 -16.28
CA LEU A 314 -0.23 -40.40 -16.87
C LEU A 314 0.58 -41.22 -15.82
N LYS A 315 0.70 -42.53 -16.09
CA LYS A 315 1.77 -43.48 -15.68
C LYS A 315 3.16 -42.97 -16.17
N LYS A 316 4.36 -43.37 -15.72
CA LYS A 316 4.89 -44.58 -15.04
C LYS A 316 6.34 -44.32 -14.54
N ASP A 317 6.70 -44.99 -13.43
CA ASP A 317 8.02 -45.49 -12.97
C ASP A 317 8.89 -44.69 -11.93
N ALA A 318 8.51 -44.90 -10.66
CA ALA A 318 9.23 -45.37 -9.43
C ALA A 318 10.42 -44.58 -8.82
N HIS A 319 10.54 -44.32 -7.50
CA HIS A 319 10.06 -45.06 -6.31
C HIS A 319 9.68 -44.14 -5.13
N MET A 320 8.42 -44.14 -4.68
CA MET A 320 8.11 -43.98 -3.25
C MET A 320 8.28 -45.35 -2.57
N ASN A 321 8.56 -45.39 -1.26
CA ASN A 321 8.59 -46.66 -0.52
C ASN A 321 7.24 -47.37 -0.71
N GLN A 322 7.27 -48.56 -1.31
CA GLN A 322 6.09 -49.35 -1.64
C GLN A 322 5.24 -49.65 -0.38
N ALA A 323 5.88 -49.76 0.79
CA ALA A 323 5.18 -49.90 2.06
C ALA A 323 4.33 -48.67 2.42
N PHE A 324 4.81 -47.44 2.18
CA PHE A 324 4.05 -46.21 2.47
C PHE A 324 2.85 -46.05 1.54
N LEU A 325 3.01 -46.42 0.26
CA LEU A 325 1.90 -46.43 -0.71
C LEU A 325 0.88 -47.53 -0.35
N GLN A 326 1.34 -48.72 0.02
CA GLN A 326 0.48 -49.82 0.47
C GLN A 326 -0.25 -49.47 1.76
N ASP A 327 0.40 -48.83 2.74
CA ASP A 327 -0.24 -48.42 3.99
C ASP A 327 -1.28 -47.31 3.74
N LEU A 328 -1.03 -46.37 2.82
CA LEU A 328 -2.03 -45.40 2.36
C LEU A 328 -3.20 -46.08 1.62
N GLN A 329 -2.95 -47.13 0.83
CA GLN A 329 -3.99 -47.88 0.12
C GLN A 329 -4.84 -48.75 1.06
N LYS A 330 -4.27 -49.25 2.15
CA LYS A 330 -4.95 -50.06 3.18
C LYS A 330 -5.95 -49.27 4.02
N ILE A 331 -5.80 -47.95 4.14
CA ILE A 331 -6.68 -47.07 4.93
C ILE A 331 -8.02 -46.73 4.17
N GLN A 332 -8.36 -47.49 3.11
CA GLN A 332 -9.51 -47.42 2.18
C GLN A 332 -9.30 -46.56 0.92
N LYS A 333 -9.61 -47.16 -0.26
CA LYS A 333 -9.68 -46.61 -1.64
C LYS A 333 -9.25 -45.14 -1.78
N ILE A 334 -7.95 -44.89 -1.66
CA ILE A 334 -7.32 -43.59 -1.96
C ILE A 334 -6.83 -43.65 -3.41
N ASP A 335 -7.34 -42.77 -4.28
CA ASP A 335 -6.68 -42.48 -5.55
C ASP A 335 -5.38 -41.72 -5.25
N LEU A 336 -4.29 -42.47 -5.14
CA LEU A 336 -2.96 -41.91 -5.01
C LEU A 336 -2.55 -41.32 -6.36
N ILE A 337 -2.66 -40.00 -6.50
CA ILE A 337 -1.99 -39.28 -7.59
C ILE A 337 -0.50 -39.23 -7.25
N SER A 338 0.24 -40.28 -7.61
CA SER A 338 1.70 -40.22 -7.64
C SER A 338 2.11 -39.48 -8.91
N ASN A 339 2.39 -38.18 -8.79
CA ASN A 339 3.00 -37.42 -9.89
C ASN A 339 4.52 -37.61 -9.85
N ASP A 340 5.05 -38.12 -10.96
CA ASP A 340 6.42 -38.61 -11.08
C ASP A 340 7.52 -37.56 -10.92
N GLN A 341 8.61 -38.06 -10.34
CA GLN A 341 10.02 -37.63 -10.41
C GLN A 341 10.34 -36.16 -10.08
N VAL A 342 10.48 -35.90 -8.78
CA VAL A 342 11.52 -35.17 -8.01
C VAL A 342 10.82 -34.74 -6.72
N TYR A 343 11.45 -34.83 -5.55
CA TYR A 343 10.92 -34.38 -4.23
C TYR A 343 10.12 -35.42 -3.41
N HIS A 344 10.81 -36.38 -2.77
CA HIS A 344 10.33 -37.08 -1.56
C HIS A 344 10.15 -36.15 -0.33
N GLN A 345 9.87 -34.87 -0.57
CA GLN A 345 9.71 -33.83 0.44
C GLN A 345 8.27 -33.33 0.50
N SER A 346 7.36 -33.76 -0.39
CA SER A 346 5.97 -33.30 -0.37
C SER A 346 4.99 -34.44 -0.65
N VAL A 347 3.93 -34.55 0.15
CA VAL A 347 2.79 -35.44 -0.07
C VAL A 347 1.54 -34.58 -0.15
N TYR A 348 0.72 -34.82 -1.18
CA TYR A 348 -0.56 -34.17 -1.40
C TYR A 348 -1.63 -35.24 -1.44
N LEU A 349 -2.55 -35.22 -0.48
CA LEU A 349 -3.75 -36.02 -0.55
C LEU A 349 -4.83 -35.12 -1.18
N GLY A 350 -5.42 -35.58 -2.28
CA GLY A 350 -6.60 -34.94 -2.87
C GLY A 350 -7.79 -35.04 -1.91
N GLU A 351 -8.88 -34.32 -2.18
CA GLU A 351 -10.09 -34.41 -1.35
C GLU A 351 -10.50 -35.87 -1.23
N ASN A 352 -10.53 -36.38 -0.01
CA ASN A 352 -10.86 -37.76 0.27
C ASN A 352 -11.84 -37.79 1.44
N ASP A 353 -13.03 -38.31 1.15
CA ASP A 353 -14.16 -38.43 2.06
C ASP A 353 -14.12 -39.71 2.90
N LYS A 354 -13.03 -40.49 2.82
CA LYS A 354 -12.80 -41.75 3.55
C LYS A 354 -11.60 -41.72 4.48
N LEU A 355 -10.65 -40.79 4.31
CA LEU A 355 -9.48 -40.71 5.19
C LEU A 355 -9.90 -40.29 6.60
N THR A 356 -9.97 -41.25 7.52
CA THR A 356 -10.42 -41.04 8.91
C THR A 356 -9.28 -40.83 9.91
N ASN A 357 -8.12 -41.45 9.66
CA ASN A 357 -6.93 -41.34 10.50
C ASN A 357 -5.64 -41.50 9.67
N ILE A 358 -4.50 -41.12 10.27
CA ILE A 358 -3.16 -41.24 9.66
C ILE A 358 -2.08 -41.72 10.66
N GLN A 359 -2.49 -42.31 11.78
CA GLN A 359 -1.57 -42.68 12.87
C GLN A 359 -0.56 -43.75 12.45
N ASP A 360 -1.01 -44.73 11.66
CA ASP A 360 -0.22 -45.90 11.24
C ASP A 360 0.57 -45.63 9.95
N LEU A 361 0.51 -44.39 9.44
CA LEU A 361 1.24 -44.01 8.23
C LEU A 361 2.75 -43.93 8.49
N LYS A 362 3.49 -44.81 7.82
CA LYS A 362 4.96 -44.80 7.81
C LYS A 362 5.52 -43.76 6.84
N PHE A 363 5.61 -42.51 7.29
CA PHE A 363 6.12 -41.42 6.44
C PHE A 363 7.57 -41.65 5.96
N VAL A 364 7.85 -41.21 4.73
CA VAL A 364 9.23 -41.17 4.23
C VAL A 364 10.09 -40.20 5.08
N PRO A 365 11.30 -40.58 5.52
CA PRO A 365 12.08 -39.79 6.50
C PRO A 365 12.44 -38.36 6.07
N ASN A 366 12.41 -38.06 4.78
CA ASN A 366 12.76 -36.75 4.22
C ASN A 366 11.56 -35.84 3.93
N LEU A 367 10.34 -36.25 4.32
CA LEU A 367 9.12 -35.51 4.05
C LEU A 367 9.15 -34.12 4.71
N LYS A 368 8.84 -33.07 3.95
CA LYS A 368 8.84 -31.67 4.43
C LYS A 368 7.47 -31.01 4.38
N PHE A 369 6.59 -31.50 3.54
CA PHE A 369 5.30 -30.92 3.25
C PHE A 369 4.27 -32.04 3.22
N LEU A 370 3.22 -31.87 4.01
CA LEU A 370 2.08 -32.77 4.02
C LEU A 370 0.82 -31.93 3.86
N ASN A 371 0.07 -32.16 2.78
CA ASN A 371 -1.20 -31.49 2.54
C ASN A 371 -2.36 -32.46 2.79
N LEU A 372 -3.13 -32.17 3.84
CA LEU A 372 -4.36 -32.83 4.24
C LEU A 372 -5.53 -31.83 4.18
N VAL A 373 -5.48 -30.86 3.28
CA VAL A 373 -6.61 -29.95 3.07
C VAL A 373 -7.83 -30.75 2.57
N ASN A 374 -9.02 -30.36 3.03
CA ASN A 374 -10.31 -30.93 2.65
C ASN A 374 -10.51 -32.41 3.05
N GLN A 375 -9.71 -32.93 4.00
CA GLN A 375 -9.90 -34.27 4.58
C GLN A 375 -10.98 -34.22 5.67
N THR A 376 -12.24 -34.09 5.26
CA THR A 376 -13.36 -33.79 6.16
C THR A 376 -13.72 -34.91 7.14
N LYS A 377 -13.28 -36.14 6.89
CA LYS A 377 -13.41 -37.28 7.81
C LYS A 377 -12.21 -37.49 8.74
N LEU A 378 -11.09 -36.81 8.52
CA LEU A 378 -9.91 -36.93 9.38
C LEU A 378 -10.20 -36.23 10.72
N THR A 379 -10.44 -36.99 11.79
CA THR A 379 -10.99 -36.43 13.05
C THR A 379 -9.94 -36.07 14.09
N ASN A 380 -8.74 -36.64 14.03
CA ASN A 380 -7.66 -36.36 14.98
C ASN A 380 -6.28 -36.65 14.37
N LEU A 381 -5.24 -36.26 15.11
CA LEU A 381 -3.82 -36.51 14.78
C LEU A 381 -3.10 -37.17 15.97
N THR A 382 -3.81 -38.00 16.73
CA THR A 382 -3.25 -38.69 17.90
C THR A 382 -2.18 -39.68 17.45
N ASN A 383 -1.06 -39.74 18.17
CA ASN A 383 0.05 -40.68 17.93
C ASN A 383 0.67 -40.65 16.52
N VAL A 384 0.40 -39.61 15.72
CA VAL A 384 1.00 -39.48 14.39
C VAL A 384 2.48 -39.15 14.50
N ALA A 385 3.33 -40.07 14.05
CA ALA A 385 4.78 -39.92 14.07
C ALA A 385 5.30 -39.08 12.89
N PHE A 386 5.13 -37.75 12.97
CA PHE A 386 5.60 -36.84 11.92
C PHE A 386 7.14 -36.83 11.78
N PRO A 387 7.69 -36.88 10.55
CA PRO A 387 9.13 -36.77 10.33
C PRO A 387 9.73 -35.47 10.87
N LYS A 388 10.91 -35.55 11.48
CA LYS A 388 11.66 -34.38 11.99
C LYS A 388 12.08 -33.40 10.89
N THR A 389 11.95 -33.75 9.61
CA THR A 389 12.21 -32.86 8.47
C THR A 389 11.00 -32.00 8.08
N MET A 390 9.84 -32.22 8.69
CA MET A 390 8.58 -31.59 8.32
C MET A 390 8.59 -30.09 8.58
N THR A 391 8.26 -29.30 7.57
CA THR A 391 8.26 -27.83 7.62
C THR A 391 6.89 -27.21 7.42
N THR A 392 5.97 -27.95 6.77
CA THR A 392 4.62 -27.48 6.44
C THR A 392 3.61 -28.60 6.60
N ILE A 393 2.50 -28.31 7.27
CA ILE A 393 1.30 -29.17 7.30
C ILE A 393 0.08 -28.33 6.91
N GLY A 394 -0.68 -28.81 5.93
CA GLY A 394 -1.97 -28.25 5.56
C GLY A 394 -3.11 -29.01 6.23
N LEU A 395 -3.83 -28.40 7.16
CA LEU A 395 -5.00 -28.96 7.85
C LEU A 395 -6.23 -28.07 7.68
N LYS A 396 -6.37 -27.43 6.52
CA LYS A 396 -7.54 -26.60 6.22
C LYS A 396 -8.75 -27.49 5.94
N ASN A 397 -9.92 -27.15 6.49
CA ASN A 397 -11.19 -27.83 6.22
C ASN A 397 -11.11 -29.36 6.42
N THR A 398 -10.63 -29.78 7.58
CA THR A 398 -10.59 -31.18 8.01
C THR A 398 -11.71 -31.49 9.01
N GLY A 399 -11.87 -32.77 9.32
CA GLY A 399 -12.77 -33.25 10.37
C GLY A 399 -12.23 -33.06 11.80
N ILE A 400 -11.06 -32.46 11.98
CA ILE A 400 -10.35 -32.41 13.26
C ILE A 400 -11.19 -31.67 14.30
N THR A 401 -11.36 -32.30 15.47
CA THR A 401 -12.13 -31.74 16.59
C THR A 401 -11.25 -31.09 17.66
N SER A 402 -10.01 -31.56 17.82
CA SER A 402 -9.01 -31.05 18.76
C SER A 402 -7.60 -31.37 18.28
N LEU A 403 -6.61 -30.59 18.73
CA LEU A 403 -5.17 -30.80 18.48
C LEU A 403 -4.38 -31.11 19.76
N ALA A 404 -5.05 -31.34 20.89
CA ALA A 404 -4.40 -31.54 22.20
C ALA A 404 -3.40 -32.71 22.20
N THR A 405 -3.76 -33.81 21.55
CA THR A 405 -2.96 -35.05 21.46
C THR A 405 -1.98 -35.06 20.27
N ALA A 406 -2.02 -34.05 19.42
CA ALA A 406 -1.18 -33.99 18.23
C ALA A 406 0.26 -33.63 18.62
N THR A 407 1.23 -34.47 18.23
CA THR A 407 2.66 -34.23 18.49
C THR A 407 3.30 -33.58 17.26
N LEU A 408 3.02 -32.28 17.05
CA LEU A 408 3.53 -31.52 15.91
C LEU A 408 5.02 -31.17 16.07
N PRO A 409 5.90 -31.50 15.11
CA PRO A 409 7.32 -31.16 15.18
C PRO A 409 7.61 -29.66 15.25
N ASP A 410 8.55 -29.26 16.10
CA ASP A 410 9.04 -27.88 16.20
C ASP A 410 9.77 -27.40 14.93
N THR A 411 9.92 -28.21 13.90
CA THR A 411 10.44 -27.80 12.58
C THR A 411 9.38 -27.17 11.67
N ILE A 412 8.10 -27.25 12.04
CA ILE A 412 6.99 -26.68 11.28
C ILE A 412 7.00 -25.16 11.34
N THR A 413 7.16 -24.54 10.18
CA THR A 413 7.12 -23.08 10.01
C THR A 413 5.81 -22.57 9.42
N ASN A 414 5.01 -23.48 8.83
CA ASN A 414 3.74 -23.16 8.20
C ASN A 414 2.68 -24.23 8.55
N LEU A 415 1.59 -23.79 9.19
CA LEU A 415 0.49 -24.63 9.64
C LEU A 415 -0.82 -23.92 9.27
N THR A 416 -1.64 -24.54 8.43
CA THR A 416 -2.96 -23.99 8.07
C THR A 416 -4.05 -24.70 8.86
N LEU A 417 -4.87 -23.95 9.59
CA LEU A 417 -5.96 -24.48 10.41
C LEU A 417 -7.31 -23.83 10.08
N GLU A 418 -7.42 -23.12 8.96
CA GLU A 418 -8.65 -22.43 8.60
C GLU A 418 -9.77 -23.41 8.23
N ASP A 419 -11.01 -22.95 8.38
CA ASP A 419 -12.22 -23.63 7.90
C ASP A 419 -12.48 -25.01 8.53
N ASN A 420 -11.84 -25.35 9.66
CA ASN A 420 -12.15 -26.58 10.39
C ASN A 420 -13.47 -26.42 11.17
N LYS A 421 -14.57 -26.91 10.58
CA LYS A 421 -15.92 -26.76 11.13
C LYS A 421 -16.20 -27.59 12.38
N LYS A 422 -15.38 -28.59 12.66
CA LYS A 422 -15.51 -29.44 13.85
C LYS A 422 -14.51 -29.11 14.96
N LEU A 423 -13.54 -28.21 14.71
CA LEU A 423 -12.53 -27.81 15.68
C LEU A 423 -13.14 -26.85 16.70
N THR A 424 -13.56 -27.41 17.84
CA THR A 424 -14.27 -26.68 18.91
C THR A 424 -13.38 -26.26 20.07
N THR A 425 -12.17 -26.82 20.18
CA THR A 425 -11.24 -26.49 21.27
C THR A 425 -9.79 -26.47 20.81
N LEU A 426 -9.00 -25.60 21.44
CA LEU A 426 -7.54 -25.61 21.38
C LEU A 426 -6.91 -26.03 22.72
N ASN A 427 -7.70 -26.45 23.71
CA ASN A 427 -7.18 -26.75 25.04
C ASN A 427 -5.97 -27.70 24.99
N GLY A 428 -4.90 -27.37 25.72
CA GLY A 428 -3.68 -28.18 25.79
C GLY A 428 -2.89 -28.31 24.47
N THR A 429 -3.30 -27.62 23.40
CA THR A 429 -2.63 -27.72 22.09
C THR A 429 -1.21 -27.20 22.16
N LYS A 430 -0.26 -28.03 21.71
CA LYS A 430 1.17 -27.71 21.65
C LYS A 430 1.55 -27.22 20.25
N LEU A 431 1.42 -25.92 20.00
CA LEU A 431 1.76 -25.36 18.68
C LEU A 431 3.29 -25.28 18.48
N PRO A 432 3.78 -25.57 17.26
CA PRO A 432 5.21 -25.49 16.93
C PRO A 432 5.81 -24.10 17.19
N GLN A 433 6.94 -24.07 17.89
CA GLN A 433 7.59 -22.83 18.33
C GLN A 433 8.32 -22.08 17.22
N THR A 434 8.53 -22.72 16.07
CA THR A 434 9.18 -22.10 14.90
C THR A 434 8.20 -21.41 13.94
N ILE A 435 6.89 -21.41 14.20
CA ILE A 435 5.95 -20.60 13.43
C ILE A 435 6.26 -19.12 13.68
N TRP A 436 6.66 -18.41 12.62
CA TRP A 436 7.15 -17.03 12.71
C TRP A 436 6.37 -16.02 11.87
N GLN A 437 5.60 -16.46 10.86
CA GLN A 437 4.81 -15.56 10.01
C GLN A 437 3.37 -15.45 10.48
N ASN A 438 2.52 -16.40 10.07
CA ASN A 438 1.07 -16.33 10.24
C ASN A 438 0.59 -17.59 10.96
N LEU A 439 -0.29 -17.41 11.94
CA LEU A 439 -1.09 -18.46 12.53
C LEU A 439 -2.56 -18.06 12.37
N THR A 440 -3.24 -18.73 11.43
CA THR A 440 -4.63 -18.45 11.08
C THR A 440 -5.48 -19.65 11.45
N ILE A 441 -6.46 -19.42 12.34
CA ILE A 441 -7.39 -20.44 12.85
C ILE A 441 -8.83 -19.97 12.60
N ASN A 442 -9.03 -19.32 11.45
CA ASN A 442 -10.29 -18.66 11.12
C ASN A 442 -11.38 -19.67 10.76
N ASN A 443 -12.64 -19.26 10.96
CA ASN A 443 -13.83 -20.00 10.56
C ASN A 443 -13.97 -21.38 11.23
N SER A 444 -13.42 -21.52 12.44
CA SER A 444 -13.51 -22.70 13.29
C SER A 444 -14.28 -22.37 14.57
N PRO A 445 -15.26 -23.18 15.00
CA PRO A 445 -16.14 -22.86 16.13
C PRO A 445 -15.47 -23.11 17.49
N ILE A 446 -14.25 -22.57 17.67
CA ILE A 446 -13.48 -22.71 18.90
C ILE A 446 -14.19 -21.98 20.04
N THR A 447 -14.46 -22.68 21.13
CA THR A 447 -15.08 -22.16 22.37
C THR A 447 -14.09 -22.11 23.54
N THR A 448 -13.00 -22.88 23.50
CA THR A 448 -12.04 -22.98 24.61
C THR A 448 -10.59 -23.04 24.12
N MET A 449 -9.65 -22.43 24.87
CA MET A 449 -8.23 -22.34 24.49
C MET A 449 -7.26 -22.28 25.69
N ASN A 450 -7.58 -22.97 26.77
CA ASN A 450 -6.77 -23.05 27.98
C ASN A 450 -5.47 -23.83 27.72
N ASN A 451 -4.37 -23.41 28.36
CA ASN A 451 -3.07 -24.11 28.29
C ASN A 451 -2.52 -24.30 26.87
N VAL A 452 -2.85 -23.42 25.93
CA VAL A 452 -2.27 -23.43 24.58
C VAL A 452 -0.82 -22.95 24.64
N ARG A 453 0.10 -23.76 24.12
CA ARG A 453 1.50 -23.36 23.97
C ARG A 453 1.67 -22.55 22.68
N TRP A 454 1.42 -21.24 22.74
CA TRP A 454 1.53 -20.34 21.59
C TRP A 454 2.97 -20.22 21.04
N PRO A 455 3.16 -20.00 19.71
CA PRO A 455 4.49 -19.77 19.15
C PRO A 455 5.11 -18.45 19.61
N LYS A 456 6.38 -18.47 20.04
CA LYS A 456 7.06 -17.29 20.59
C LYS A 456 7.40 -16.18 19.58
N LYS A 457 7.45 -16.48 18.29
CA LYS A 457 7.93 -15.57 17.22
C LYS A 457 6.89 -15.26 16.16
N VAL A 458 5.63 -15.65 16.36
CA VAL A 458 4.58 -15.47 15.37
C VAL A 458 4.34 -13.99 15.11
N THR A 459 4.28 -13.59 13.84
CA THR A 459 4.09 -12.18 13.45
C THR A 459 2.62 -11.81 13.39
N ASN A 460 1.74 -12.68 12.91
CA ASN A 460 0.31 -12.40 12.78
C ASN A 460 -0.50 -13.56 13.33
N VAL A 461 -1.46 -13.25 14.21
CA VAL A 461 -2.41 -14.22 14.73
C VAL A 461 -3.82 -13.79 14.38
N SER A 462 -4.58 -14.72 13.82
CA SER A 462 -5.97 -14.50 13.42
C SER A 462 -6.83 -15.66 13.91
N VAL A 463 -7.82 -15.32 14.72
CA VAL A 463 -8.88 -16.24 15.19
C VAL A 463 -10.21 -15.56 14.90
N MET A 464 -10.52 -15.42 13.62
CA MET A 464 -11.74 -14.75 13.16
C MET A 464 -12.88 -15.73 12.98
N ASN A 465 -14.10 -15.23 13.17
CA ASN A 465 -15.32 -16.00 12.90
C ASN A 465 -15.31 -17.35 13.64
N SER A 466 -14.95 -17.29 14.92
CA SER A 466 -14.94 -18.38 15.86
C SER A 466 -16.01 -18.15 16.93
N GLN A 467 -16.11 -19.08 17.88
CA GLN A 467 -17.05 -19.00 18.99
C GLN A 467 -16.36 -18.60 20.30
N ILE A 468 -15.24 -17.86 20.21
CA ILE A 468 -14.48 -17.45 21.38
C ILE A 468 -15.22 -16.34 22.15
N ASP A 469 -15.09 -16.37 23.47
CA ASP A 469 -15.77 -15.48 24.40
C ASP A 469 -14.80 -14.56 25.17
N ASN A 470 -15.33 -13.83 26.15
CA ASN A 470 -14.57 -12.91 27.00
C ASN A 470 -13.43 -13.62 27.76
N ALA A 471 -13.63 -14.84 28.24
CA ALA A 471 -12.63 -15.60 28.98
C ALA A 471 -11.47 -16.01 28.07
N ASN A 472 -11.76 -16.42 26.83
CA ASN A 472 -10.73 -16.74 25.85
C ASN A 472 -9.87 -15.51 25.51
N VAL A 473 -10.45 -14.30 25.45
CA VAL A 473 -9.68 -13.07 25.24
C VAL A 473 -8.67 -12.84 26.38
N LYS A 474 -9.06 -13.09 27.64
CA LYS A 474 -8.14 -13.00 28.80
C LYS A 474 -6.99 -13.99 28.67
N VAL A 475 -7.28 -15.22 28.24
CA VAL A 475 -6.25 -16.25 27.99
C VAL A 475 -5.28 -15.79 26.90
N LEU A 476 -5.77 -15.22 25.79
CA LEU A 476 -4.91 -14.67 24.73
C LEU A 476 -4.06 -13.50 25.26
N ALA A 477 -4.66 -12.58 26.01
CA ALA A 477 -3.96 -11.42 26.55
C ALA A 477 -2.80 -11.80 27.50
N ALA A 478 -2.99 -12.84 28.31
CA ALA A 478 -1.98 -13.35 29.23
C ALA A 478 -0.88 -14.18 28.54
N ASN A 479 -1.21 -14.95 27.50
CA ASN A 479 -0.31 -15.98 26.97
C ASN A 479 0.30 -15.66 25.60
N LEU A 480 -0.28 -14.73 24.83
CA LEU A 480 0.19 -14.42 23.49
C LEU A 480 1.39 -13.46 23.53
N LYS A 481 2.57 -14.03 23.30
CA LYS A 481 3.87 -13.32 23.20
C LYS A 481 3.96 -12.51 21.88
N PRO A 482 4.96 -11.62 21.71
CA PRO A 482 4.83 -10.47 20.81
C PRO A 482 4.59 -10.88 19.36
N THR A 483 3.44 -10.46 18.84
CA THR A 483 3.13 -10.49 17.41
C THR A 483 3.04 -9.05 16.89
N ARG A 484 3.00 -8.86 15.58
CA ARG A 484 2.75 -7.58 14.91
C ARG A 484 1.25 -7.30 14.79
N SER A 485 0.42 -8.33 14.63
CA SER A 485 -1.03 -8.18 14.42
C SER A 485 -1.82 -9.24 15.17
N LEU A 486 -2.89 -8.81 15.83
CA LEU A 486 -3.92 -9.68 16.42
C LEU A 486 -5.28 -9.35 15.83
N ASN A 487 -5.93 -10.35 15.24
CA ASN A 487 -7.23 -10.22 14.59
C ASN A 487 -8.24 -11.19 15.20
N LEU A 488 -9.25 -10.62 15.85
CA LEU A 488 -10.31 -11.35 16.57
C LEU A 488 -11.70 -10.96 16.03
N ASN A 489 -11.76 -10.57 14.76
CA ASN A 489 -12.98 -10.09 14.12
C ASN A 489 -14.05 -11.21 14.02
N ARG A 490 -15.33 -10.80 14.00
CA ARG A 490 -16.50 -11.68 13.82
C ARG A 490 -16.76 -12.69 14.94
N ASN A 491 -16.12 -12.52 16.11
CA ASN A 491 -16.41 -13.33 17.29
C ASN A 491 -17.56 -12.72 18.08
N ASN A 492 -18.78 -13.16 17.78
CA ASN A 492 -19.99 -12.56 18.33
C ASN A 492 -20.30 -12.98 19.78
N ARG A 493 -19.49 -13.84 20.40
CA ARG A 493 -19.59 -14.17 21.83
C ARG A 493 -18.71 -13.29 22.72
N ILE A 494 -17.86 -12.45 22.12
CA ILE A 494 -17.12 -11.42 22.85
C ILE A 494 -18.08 -10.24 23.08
N THR A 495 -18.53 -10.08 24.31
CA THR A 495 -19.45 -9.01 24.74
C THR A 495 -18.75 -7.94 25.55
N SER A 496 -17.70 -8.29 26.31
CA SER A 496 -16.91 -7.35 27.10
C SER A 496 -15.46 -7.80 27.19
N ILE A 497 -14.54 -6.83 27.08
CA ILE A 497 -13.11 -7.01 27.35
C ILE A 497 -12.65 -5.99 28.38
N ALA A 498 -13.55 -5.59 29.27
CA ALA A 498 -13.26 -4.63 30.31
C ALA A 498 -12.11 -5.12 31.21
N GLY A 499 -11.19 -4.22 31.54
CA GLY A 499 -10.01 -4.48 32.37
C GLY A 499 -8.96 -5.41 31.75
N VAL A 500 -9.14 -5.87 30.52
CA VAL A 500 -8.17 -6.75 29.85
C VAL A 500 -6.88 -5.98 29.58
N GLN A 501 -5.74 -6.61 29.88
CA GLN A 501 -4.42 -6.03 29.63
C GLN A 501 -3.61 -6.93 28.70
N PHE A 502 -3.34 -6.45 27.49
CA PHE A 502 -2.46 -7.16 26.56
C PHE A 502 -0.99 -6.82 26.86
N GLN A 503 -0.15 -7.85 27.04
CA GLN A 503 1.28 -7.70 27.40
C GLN A 503 2.24 -7.85 26.19
N GLY A 504 1.74 -7.76 24.96
CA GLY A 504 2.50 -8.02 23.71
C GLY A 504 3.18 -6.79 23.06
N THR A 505 3.69 -6.93 21.84
CA THR A 505 4.27 -5.81 21.05
C THR A 505 3.55 -5.57 19.71
N PHE A 506 2.23 -5.74 19.69
CA PHE A 506 1.42 -5.59 18.48
C PHE A 506 1.52 -4.17 17.92
N LEU A 507 1.52 -4.05 16.59
CA LEU A 507 1.31 -2.77 15.89
C LEU A 507 -0.17 -2.59 15.54
N TYR A 508 -0.87 -3.69 15.22
CA TYR A 508 -2.25 -3.71 14.76
C TYR A 508 -3.12 -4.58 15.66
N PHE A 509 -4.25 -4.04 16.11
CA PHE A 509 -5.24 -4.75 16.91
C PHE A 509 -6.64 -4.54 16.31
N THR A 510 -7.36 -5.62 16.06
CA THR A 510 -8.71 -5.51 15.48
C THR A 510 -9.68 -6.52 16.10
N MET A 511 -10.85 -5.99 16.48
CA MET A 511 -12.03 -6.69 16.96
C MET A 511 -13.26 -6.06 16.30
N ALA A 512 -13.51 -6.40 15.06
CA ALA A 512 -14.60 -5.85 14.26
C ALA A 512 -15.75 -6.86 14.08
N GLY A 513 -17.00 -6.39 14.14
CA GLY A 513 -18.15 -7.17 13.69
C GLY A 513 -18.20 -7.21 12.15
N ALA A 514 -18.72 -8.29 11.54
CA ALA A 514 -18.94 -8.30 10.10
C ALA A 514 -20.19 -9.11 9.71
N GLY A 515 -20.90 -8.63 8.68
CA GLY A 515 -22.22 -9.12 8.31
C GLY A 515 -23.25 -8.54 9.27
N GLN A 516 -23.43 -9.21 10.41
CA GLN A 516 -24.21 -8.71 11.55
C GLN A 516 -23.34 -7.83 12.46
N GLN A 517 -23.96 -6.90 13.19
CA GLN A 517 -23.27 -6.06 14.18
C GLN A 517 -22.63 -6.96 15.25
N GLY A 518 -21.37 -6.68 15.62
CA GLY A 518 -20.70 -7.38 16.70
C GLY A 518 -21.39 -7.13 18.05
N LYS A 519 -21.13 -8.01 19.03
CA LYS A 519 -21.77 -7.93 20.35
C LYS A 519 -20.92 -7.25 21.43
N LEU A 520 -19.73 -6.75 21.09
CA LEU A 520 -18.86 -6.07 22.04
C LEU A 520 -19.47 -4.72 22.46
N THR A 521 -19.80 -4.58 23.74
CA THR A 521 -20.43 -3.38 24.31
C THR A 521 -19.49 -2.60 25.22
N ASP A 522 -18.55 -3.29 25.86
CA ASP A 522 -17.71 -2.72 26.92
C ASP A 522 -16.22 -3.05 26.72
N ILE A 523 -15.43 -1.98 26.67
CA ILE A 523 -13.97 -1.99 26.53
C ILE A 523 -13.31 -1.13 27.61
N THR A 524 -14.04 -0.77 28.67
CA THR A 524 -13.54 0.10 29.75
C THR A 524 -12.32 -0.54 30.45
N GLY A 525 -11.31 0.25 30.78
CA GLY A 525 -10.06 -0.27 31.37
C GLY A 525 -9.22 -1.18 30.47
N LEU A 526 -9.54 -1.34 29.17
CA LEU A 526 -8.71 -2.10 28.22
C LEU A 526 -7.37 -1.39 28.01
N LYS A 527 -6.27 -2.01 28.48
CA LYS A 527 -4.92 -1.49 28.26
C LYS A 527 -4.24 -2.18 27.08
N LEU A 528 -3.76 -1.36 26.14
CA LEU A 528 -3.01 -1.84 24.97
C LEU A 528 -1.52 -1.52 25.14
N PRO A 529 -0.61 -2.38 24.63
CA PRO A 529 0.81 -2.11 24.66
C PRO A 529 1.19 -0.80 23.98
N SER A 530 2.25 -0.17 24.47
CA SER A 530 2.80 1.07 23.90
C SER A 530 3.31 0.93 22.45
N THR A 531 3.38 -0.28 21.90
CA THR A 531 3.72 -0.53 20.49
C THR A 531 2.53 -0.43 19.55
N VAL A 532 1.29 -0.49 20.04
CA VAL A 532 0.10 -0.46 19.19
C VAL A 532 -0.01 0.91 18.52
N ARG A 533 -0.31 0.91 17.21
CA ARG A 533 -0.47 2.12 16.40
C ARG A 533 -1.85 2.19 15.78
N ASP A 534 -2.40 1.05 15.38
CA ASP A 534 -3.64 0.97 14.62
C ASP A 534 -4.62 0.06 15.37
N VAL A 535 -5.77 0.62 15.75
CA VAL A 535 -6.81 -0.05 16.53
C VAL A 535 -8.13 0.06 15.80
N SER A 536 -8.85 -1.06 15.66
CA SER A 536 -10.16 -1.09 15.02
C SER A 536 -11.17 -1.91 15.80
N PHE A 537 -12.24 -1.24 16.25
CA PHE A 537 -13.45 -1.82 16.82
C PHE A 537 -14.69 -1.57 15.94
N PHE A 538 -14.49 -1.49 14.63
CA PHE A 538 -15.56 -1.30 13.64
C PHE A 538 -16.77 -2.22 13.87
N ASN A 539 -17.98 -1.65 13.77
CA ASN A 539 -19.25 -2.38 13.74
C ASN A 539 -19.50 -3.26 14.98
N ASN A 540 -19.43 -2.65 16.16
CA ASN A 540 -19.78 -3.24 17.46
C ASN A 540 -20.85 -2.38 18.17
N GLN A 541 -21.04 -2.55 19.48
CA GLN A 541 -22.04 -1.86 20.28
C GLN A 541 -21.41 -1.05 21.42
N ILE A 542 -20.18 -0.59 21.21
CA ILE A 542 -19.39 0.10 22.25
C ILE A 542 -20.05 1.43 22.60
N ARG A 543 -20.26 1.66 23.89
CA ARG A 543 -20.87 2.89 24.42
C ARG A 543 -19.86 3.84 25.06
N GLN A 544 -18.82 3.27 25.66
CA GLN A 544 -17.80 4.02 26.41
C GLN A 544 -16.40 3.54 26.03
N LEU A 545 -15.45 4.49 26.01
CA LEU A 545 -14.04 4.25 25.72
C LEU A 545 -13.25 4.19 27.04
N PRO A 546 -12.11 3.47 27.09
CA PRO A 546 -11.25 3.47 28.28
C PRO A 546 -10.61 4.85 28.49
N SER A 547 -10.02 5.06 29.68
CA SER A 547 -9.25 6.26 30.02
C SER A 547 -8.13 6.52 29.02
N ASP A 548 -7.71 7.78 28.93
CA ASP A 548 -6.79 8.29 27.92
C ASP A 548 -5.34 7.78 28.04
N ASP A 549 -4.96 7.27 29.21
CA ASP A 549 -3.67 6.60 29.46
C ASP A 549 -3.60 5.18 28.86
N ALA A 550 -4.75 4.60 28.48
CA ALA A 550 -4.83 3.20 28.12
C ALA A 550 -4.16 2.87 26.77
N TRP A 551 -4.11 3.84 25.84
CA TRP A 551 -3.69 3.65 24.45
C TRP A 551 -2.59 4.65 24.00
N PRO A 552 -1.43 4.68 24.69
CA PRO A 552 -0.53 5.84 24.73
C PRO A 552 0.10 6.24 23.38
N ASN A 553 0.15 5.33 22.41
CA ASN A 553 0.81 5.57 21.12
C ASN A 553 -0.07 5.26 19.91
N VAL A 554 -1.39 5.14 20.09
CA VAL A 554 -2.32 4.90 18.97
C VAL A 554 -2.32 6.12 18.03
N LYS A 555 -2.22 5.85 16.73
CA LYS A 555 -2.20 6.82 15.63
C LYS A 555 -3.46 6.77 14.79
N ILE A 556 -4.04 5.58 14.63
CA ILE A 556 -5.25 5.35 13.84
C ILE A 556 -6.25 4.61 14.72
N LEU A 557 -7.41 5.23 14.93
CA LEU A 557 -8.49 4.67 15.73
C LEU A 557 -9.78 4.61 14.91
N GLU A 558 -10.25 3.37 14.68
CA GLU A 558 -11.46 3.06 13.94
C GLU A 558 -12.56 2.58 14.89
N LEU A 559 -13.60 3.39 15.04
CA LEU A 559 -14.75 3.23 15.93
C LEU A 559 -16.09 3.38 15.19
N THR A 560 -16.08 3.34 13.85
CA THR A 560 -17.28 3.45 13.03
C THR A 560 -18.30 2.36 13.39
N ARG A 561 -19.59 2.70 13.37
CA ARG A 561 -20.73 1.81 13.66
C ARG A 561 -20.67 1.26 15.09
N ASN A 562 -20.59 2.15 16.06
CA ASN A 562 -20.72 1.85 17.49
C ASN A 562 -21.90 2.63 18.09
N LYS A 563 -21.95 2.78 19.41
CA LYS A 563 -23.02 3.48 20.13
C LYS A 563 -22.47 4.62 21.01
N LEU A 564 -21.31 5.17 20.65
CA LEU A 564 -20.62 6.21 21.42
C LEU A 564 -21.46 7.49 21.47
N THR A 565 -21.54 8.08 22.65
CA THR A 565 -22.22 9.39 22.89
C THR A 565 -21.23 10.50 23.26
N SER A 566 -20.00 10.16 23.62
CA SER A 566 -18.95 11.10 24.05
C SER A 566 -17.57 10.67 23.54
N LEU A 567 -16.69 11.64 23.28
CA LEU A 567 -15.29 11.44 22.93
C LEU A 567 -14.32 11.84 24.06
N GLN A 568 -14.82 12.28 25.23
CA GLN A 568 -14.00 12.77 26.35
C GLN A 568 -12.79 11.90 26.70
N PRO A 569 -12.89 10.55 26.72
CA PRO A 569 -11.74 9.70 27.05
C PRO A 569 -10.60 9.71 26.00
N LEU A 570 -10.77 10.40 24.87
CA LEU A 570 -9.75 10.49 23.82
C LEU A 570 -8.79 11.68 23.99
N VAL A 571 -9.06 12.60 24.94
CA VAL A 571 -8.33 13.87 25.07
C VAL A 571 -6.80 13.69 25.22
N GLY A 572 -6.37 12.67 25.97
CA GLY A 572 -4.95 12.37 26.20
C GLY A 572 -4.26 11.54 25.12
N LEU A 573 -4.94 11.14 24.03
CA LEU A 573 -4.33 10.39 22.91
C LEU A 573 -3.48 11.29 22.02
N LYS A 574 -2.35 11.77 22.57
CA LYS A 574 -1.44 12.75 21.96
C LYS A 574 -0.84 12.31 20.62
N GLN A 575 -0.80 11.01 20.33
CA GLN A 575 -0.25 10.47 19.08
C GLN A 575 -1.32 10.25 17.99
N LEU A 576 -2.60 10.47 18.29
CA LEU A 576 -3.68 10.16 17.36
C LEU A 576 -3.61 11.10 16.14
N GLU A 577 -3.52 10.50 14.95
CA GLU A 577 -3.46 11.21 13.67
C GLU A 577 -4.77 11.09 12.87
N LYS A 578 -5.48 9.97 13.02
CA LYS A 578 -6.74 9.67 12.31
C LYS A 578 -7.78 9.06 13.25
N LEU A 579 -8.97 9.63 13.23
CA LEU A 579 -10.11 9.16 14.01
C LEU A 579 -11.33 8.96 13.10
N PHE A 580 -11.90 7.76 13.15
CA PHE A 580 -13.13 7.40 12.44
C PHE A 580 -14.20 7.02 13.46
N VAL A 581 -15.24 7.84 13.57
CA VAL A 581 -16.36 7.68 14.51
C VAL A 581 -17.71 7.79 13.78
N ASN A 582 -17.73 7.39 12.51
CA ASN A 582 -18.94 7.41 11.69
C ASN A 582 -20.04 6.51 12.29
N GLU A 583 -21.32 6.82 12.09
CA GLU A 583 -22.45 6.00 12.53
C GLU A 583 -22.40 5.71 14.05
N ASN A 584 -22.26 6.76 14.86
CA ASN A 584 -22.34 6.74 16.32
C ASN A 584 -23.48 7.68 16.81
N ASN A 585 -23.58 7.93 18.11
CA ASN A 585 -24.62 8.77 18.72
C ASN A 585 -24.05 10.08 19.28
N LEU A 586 -22.96 10.61 18.71
CA LEU A 586 -22.30 11.81 19.23
C LEU A 586 -23.18 13.05 19.01
N ALA A 587 -23.48 13.79 20.08
CA ALA A 587 -24.21 15.06 20.01
C ALA A 587 -23.29 16.27 19.78
N ASN A 588 -22.02 16.15 20.17
CA ASN A 588 -20.97 17.13 19.95
C ASN A 588 -19.61 16.41 19.76
N LEU A 589 -18.56 17.19 19.52
CA LEU A 589 -17.20 16.68 19.29
C LEU A 589 -16.26 17.00 20.47
N ASN A 590 -16.79 17.28 21.66
CA ASN A 590 -15.95 17.57 22.82
C ASN A 590 -15.16 16.31 23.22
N GLY A 591 -13.88 16.48 23.55
CA GLY A 591 -12.96 15.38 23.87
C GLY A 591 -12.03 14.95 22.73
N LEU A 592 -12.04 15.64 21.58
CA LEU A 592 -11.07 15.40 20.51
C LEU A 592 -9.63 15.69 20.99
N PRO A 593 -8.64 14.83 20.65
CA PRO A 593 -7.24 15.11 20.92
C PRO A 593 -6.72 16.25 20.04
N THR A 594 -6.09 17.25 20.64
CA THR A 594 -5.71 18.51 19.98
C THR A 594 -4.30 18.52 19.38
N THR A 595 -3.43 17.57 19.77
CA THR A 595 -1.99 17.67 19.50
C THR A 595 -1.57 17.26 18.08
N ASN A 596 -2.15 16.19 17.54
CA ASN A 596 -1.68 15.58 16.29
C ASN A 596 -2.80 15.15 15.34
N LEU A 597 -4.07 15.36 15.69
CA LEU A 597 -5.20 14.86 14.91
C LEU A 597 -5.29 15.57 13.57
N LYS A 598 -5.27 14.81 12.48
CA LYS A 598 -5.19 15.34 11.12
C LYS A 598 -6.40 15.01 10.26
N THR A 599 -7.02 13.86 10.52
CA THR A 599 -8.24 13.40 9.84
C THR A 599 -9.30 13.04 10.87
N LEU A 600 -10.50 13.59 10.69
CA LEU A 600 -11.68 13.25 11.48
C LEU A 600 -12.85 12.92 10.55
N GLU A 601 -13.38 11.71 10.67
CA GLU A 601 -14.67 11.35 10.08
C GLU A 601 -15.69 11.08 11.19
N ALA A 602 -16.76 11.87 11.22
CA ALA A 602 -17.86 11.77 12.17
C ALA A 602 -19.22 11.83 11.45
N LYS A 603 -19.32 11.15 10.30
CA LYS A 603 -20.55 11.04 9.51
C LYS A 603 -21.65 10.33 10.30
N ASN A 604 -22.92 10.61 9.99
CA ASN A 604 -24.06 9.89 10.58
C ASN A 604 -24.01 9.83 12.12
N ASN A 605 -23.77 10.97 12.76
CA ASN A 605 -23.88 11.15 14.21
C ASN A 605 -25.14 11.96 14.55
N LYS A 606 -25.28 12.42 15.79
CA LYS A 606 -26.39 13.27 16.26
C LYS A 606 -25.94 14.74 16.42
N LEU A 607 -24.97 15.18 15.62
CA LEU A 607 -24.42 16.53 15.75
C LEU A 607 -25.49 17.55 15.34
N THR A 608 -25.80 18.49 16.23
CA THR A 608 -26.74 19.61 15.98
C THR A 608 -26.02 20.92 15.65
N GLY A 609 -24.72 21.01 15.97
CA GLY A 609 -23.88 22.16 15.70
C GLY A 609 -22.40 21.84 15.96
N LEU A 610 -21.54 22.81 15.68
CA LEU A 610 -20.12 22.77 16.05
C LEU A 610 -19.86 23.90 17.05
N ALA A 611 -19.33 23.57 18.24
CA ALA A 611 -18.90 24.59 19.18
C ALA A 611 -17.52 25.15 18.76
N SER A 612 -17.33 26.46 18.98
CA SER A 612 -16.06 27.13 18.68
C SER A 612 -14.92 26.55 19.55
N GLY A 613 -13.72 26.46 18.97
CA GLY A 613 -12.53 25.97 19.68
C GLY A 613 -12.46 24.45 19.90
N VAL A 614 -13.48 23.68 19.46
CA VAL A 614 -13.49 22.21 19.62
C VAL A 614 -12.61 21.50 18.59
N LEU A 615 -12.46 22.07 17.39
CA LEU A 615 -11.70 21.46 16.30
C LEU A 615 -10.19 21.73 16.45
N PRO A 616 -9.31 20.70 16.40
CA PRO A 616 -7.88 20.90 16.50
C PRO A 616 -7.26 21.68 15.32
N ASP A 617 -6.33 22.59 15.59
CA ASP A 617 -5.56 23.36 14.58
C ASP A 617 -4.72 22.48 13.63
N THR A 618 -4.49 21.22 14.00
CA THR A 618 -3.75 20.25 13.19
C THR A 618 -4.58 19.59 12.09
N LEU A 619 -5.91 19.76 12.13
CA LEU A 619 -6.83 19.07 11.24
C LEU A 619 -6.70 19.56 9.79
N PHE A 620 -6.59 18.62 8.84
CA PHE A 620 -6.61 18.92 7.39
C PHE A 620 -7.82 18.34 6.67
N ASP A 621 -8.46 17.30 7.22
CA ASP A 621 -9.61 16.62 6.62
C ASP A 621 -10.71 16.42 7.66
N LEU A 622 -11.88 16.97 7.39
CA LEU A 622 -13.05 16.95 8.26
C LEU A 622 -14.28 16.51 7.46
N ASN A 623 -14.87 15.39 7.88
CA ASN A 623 -16.10 14.90 7.29
C ASN A 623 -17.21 14.75 8.33
N LEU A 624 -18.25 15.58 8.20
CA LEU A 624 -19.44 15.64 9.05
C LEU A 624 -20.71 15.36 8.24
N SER A 625 -20.56 14.70 7.08
CA SER A 625 -21.69 14.45 6.19
C SER A 625 -22.68 13.47 6.79
N ASN A 626 -23.91 13.54 6.33
CA ASN A 626 -24.90 12.49 6.51
C ASN A 626 -24.97 11.64 5.23
N ASP A 627 -25.07 10.33 5.38
CA ASP A 627 -25.21 9.34 4.32
C ASP A 627 -26.53 8.57 4.51
N THR A 628 -27.66 9.27 4.69
CA THR A 628 -28.96 8.63 4.50
C THR A 628 -29.16 8.34 3.02
N LYS A 629 -28.87 7.11 2.60
CA LYS A 629 -29.59 6.54 1.45
C LYS A 629 -31.01 6.30 1.96
N ALA A 630 -31.98 7.13 1.55
CA ALA A 630 -33.38 6.83 1.76
C ALA A 630 -33.72 5.45 1.14
N THR A 631 -34.66 4.76 1.81
CA THR A 631 -35.44 3.58 1.39
C THR A 631 -34.77 2.19 1.33
N LEU A 632 -34.84 1.47 2.45
CA LEU A 632 -35.39 0.11 2.49
C LEU A 632 -36.46 0.09 3.60
N GLY A 633 -37.69 -0.31 3.24
CA GLY A 633 -38.93 -0.06 3.98
C GLY A 633 -38.91 -0.38 5.47
N LEU A 634 -38.95 0.67 6.29
CA LEU A 634 -39.44 0.61 7.66
C LEU A 634 -40.47 1.72 7.82
N ASN A 635 -41.75 1.31 7.79
CA ASN A 635 -42.86 2.13 8.24
C ASN A 635 -42.74 2.24 9.77
N SER A 636 -41.92 3.14 10.28
CA SER A 636 -41.88 3.45 11.72
C SER A 636 -41.40 4.89 11.93
N THR A 637 -42.31 5.68 12.48
CA THR A 637 -42.30 7.13 12.78
C THR A 637 -41.28 7.58 13.84
N THR A 638 -40.08 7.00 13.89
CA THR A 638 -39.01 7.47 14.81
C THR A 638 -37.82 7.99 14.03
N THR A 639 -37.67 9.31 14.01
CA THR A 639 -36.55 10.03 13.40
C THR A 639 -35.20 9.51 13.86
N LEU A 640 -34.48 8.80 12.99
CA LEU A 640 -33.04 8.59 13.15
C LEU A 640 -32.35 9.93 12.92
N ASN A 641 -32.00 10.61 14.02
CA ASN A 641 -31.20 11.84 14.05
C ASN A 641 -29.80 11.54 13.50
N ASN A 642 -29.64 11.57 12.18
CA ASN A 642 -28.34 11.72 11.55
C ASN A 642 -27.87 13.17 11.72
N ASN A 643 -26.65 13.53 11.29
CA ASN A 643 -26.14 14.89 11.51
C ASN A 643 -27.16 15.90 10.98
N ARG A 644 -27.67 16.74 11.88
CA ARG A 644 -28.67 17.79 11.63
C ARG A 644 -28.02 19.12 11.98
N ILE A 645 -26.82 19.36 11.44
CA ILE A 645 -26.14 20.64 11.63
C ILE A 645 -26.98 21.70 10.91
N THR A 646 -27.58 22.62 11.67
CA THR A 646 -28.46 23.68 11.15
C THR A 646 -27.71 24.98 10.90
N THR A 647 -26.60 25.20 11.61
CA THR A 647 -25.78 26.41 11.50
C THR A 647 -24.30 26.14 11.69
N LEU A 648 -23.47 26.97 11.02
CA LEU A 648 -22.02 27.09 11.23
C LEU A 648 -21.63 28.47 11.75
N ALA A 649 -22.60 29.26 12.24
CA ALA A 649 -22.31 30.56 12.81
C ALA A 649 -21.31 30.44 13.97
N ASN A 650 -20.34 31.36 14.02
CA ASN A 650 -19.32 31.45 15.07
C ASN A 650 -18.36 30.26 15.17
N VAL A 651 -18.34 29.35 14.18
CA VAL A 651 -17.40 28.23 14.13
C VAL A 651 -16.03 28.70 13.64
N GLN A 652 -15.02 28.59 14.49
CA GLN A 652 -13.62 28.76 14.09
C GLN A 652 -13.11 27.47 13.42
N LEU A 653 -12.94 27.51 12.11
CA LEU A 653 -12.41 26.39 11.34
C LEU A 653 -10.86 26.34 11.43
N PRO A 654 -10.23 25.16 11.56
CA PRO A 654 -8.78 25.04 11.66
C PRO A 654 -8.04 25.67 10.48
N ALA A 655 -7.01 26.47 10.75
CA ALA A 655 -6.26 27.21 9.73
C ALA A 655 -5.50 26.33 8.71
N LYS A 656 -5.39 25.01 8.96
CA LYS A 656 -4.76 24.03 8.06
C LYS A 656 -5.77 23.16 7.31
N LEU A 657 -7.07 23.37 7.53
CA LEU A 657 -8.13 22.55 6.94
C LEU A 657 -8.10 22.67 5.41
N LYS A 658 -8.11 21.52 4.72
CA LYS A 658 -8.08 21.43 3.25
C LYS A 658 -9.36 20.87 2.68
N HIS A 659 -9.98 19.94 3.39
CA HIS A 659 -11.17 19.24 2.92
C HIS A 659 -12.26 19.33 3.99
N LEU A 660 -13.41 19.87 3.59
CA LEU A 660 -14.59 20.00 4.43
C LEU A 660 -15.81 19.41 3.71
N TYR A 661 -16.41 18.40 4.33
CA TYR A 661 -17.59 17.72 3.82
C TYR A 661 -18.75 17.87 4.82
N LEU A 662 -19.83 18.49 4.36
CA LEU A 662 -21.03 18.89 5.12
C LEU A 662 -22.32 18.42 4.43
N ASN A 663 -22.23 17.41 3.57
CA ASN A 663 -23.35 16.99 2.74
C ASN A 663 -24.51 16.47 3.57
N ARG A 664 -25.75 16.68 3.10
CA ARG A 664 -26.98 16.11 3.69
C ARG A 664 -27.21 16.53 5.15
N ASN A 665 -26.82 17.75 5.48
CA ASN A 665 -27.18 18.40 6.75
C ASN A 665 -28.42 19.30 6.53
N SER A 666 -28.68 20.23 7.45
CA SER A 666 -29.81 21.16 7.39
C SER A 666 -29.34 22.61 7.43
N LEU A 667 -28.15 22.89 6.87
CA LEU A 667 -27.57 24.22 6.87
C LEU A 667 -28.43 25.17 6.04
N GLN A 668 -28.93 26.24 6.67
CA GLN A 668 -29.67 27.29 5.97
C GLN A 668 -28.76 28.33 5.34
N SER A 669 -27.59 28.59 5.95
CA SER A 669 -26.61 29.53 5.39
C SER A 669 -25.18 29.13 5.73
N ILE A 670 -24.28 29.46 4.81
CA ILE A 670 -22.81 29.45 5.02
C ILE A 670 -22.19 30.80 4.63
N ALA A 671 -23.00 31.84 4.42
CA ALA A 671 -22.55 33.10 3.86
C ALA A 671 -21.59 33.87 4.79
N SER A 672 -21.80 33.76 6.10
CA SER A 672 -20.97 34.41 7.14
C SER A 672 -19.81 33.55 7.64
N VAL A 673 -19.63 32.33 7.10
CA VAL A 673 -18.59 31.42 7.56
C VAL A 673 -17.22 31.87 7.06
N GLN A 674 -16.29 32.07 8.00
CA GLN A 674 -14.89 32.38 7.68
C GLN A 674 -14.13 31.10 7.33
N PHE A 675 -14.08 30.78 6.03
CA PHE A 675 -13.32 29.63 5.55
C PHE A 675 -11.81 29.89 5.60
N PRO A 676 -10.99 28.91 6.05
CA PRO A 676 -9.55 29.09 6.12
C PRO A 676 -8.94 29.17 4.71
N ALA A 677 -7.93 30.02 4.54
CA ALA A 677 -7.26 30.23 3.25
C ALA A 677 -6.64 28.93 2.66
N SER A 678 -6.43 27.91 3.49
CA SER A 678 -5.92 26.59 3.06
C SER A 678 -6.96 25.66 2.44
N LEU A 679 -8.25 26.01 2.50
CA LEU A 679 -9.35 25.13 2.08
C LEU A 679 -9.31 24.92 0.56
N GLN A 680 -9.30 23.65 0.14
CA GLN A 680 -9.21 23.24 -1.26
C GLN A 680 -10.50 22.58 -1.77
N THR A 681 -11.25 21.94 -0.87
CA THR A 681 -12.49 21.23 -1.19
C THR A 681 -13.56 21.61 -0.18
N LEU A 682 -14.68 22.13 -0.67
CA LEU A 682 -15.90 22.35 0.10
C LEU A 682 -17.05 21.59 -0.58
N VAL A 683 -17.66 20.65 0.14
CA VAL A 683 -18.82 19.90 -0.35
C VAL A 683 -19.95 20.05 0.66
N ALA A 684 -20.97 20.83 0.31
CA ALA A 684 -22.15 21.11 1.12
C ALA A 684 -23.44 20.80 0.34
N LYS A 685 -23.42 19.72 -0.44
CA LYS A 685 -24.55 19.25 -1.25
C LYS A 685 -25.73 18.80 -0.36
N ASN A 686 -26.96 18.96 -0.82
CA ASN A 686 -28.17 18.54 -0.10
C ASN A 686 -28.27 19.22 1.27
N ASN A 687 -28.28 20.54 1.28
CA ASN A 687 -28.57 21.34 2.48
C ASN A 687 -29.77 22.25 2.16
N ASN A 688 -30.00 23.26 2.99
CA ASN A 688 -31.07 24.25 2.84
C ASN A 688 -30.50 25.63 2.50
N LEU A 689 -29.33 25.70 1.84
CA LEU A 689 -28.64 26.97 1.57
C LEU A 689 -29.46 27.84 0.61
N ASP A 690 -29.87 29.01 1.05
CA ASP A 690 -30.67 29.98 0.27
C ASP A 690 -29.83 31.07 -0.40
N LYS A 691 -28.66 31.38 0.19
CA LYS A 691 -27.70 32.38 -0.27
C LYS A 691 -26.35 31.76 -0.62
N PHE A 692 -25.76 32.23 -1.71
CA PHE A 692 -24.41 31.84 -2.10
C PHE A 692 -23.37 32.44 -1.12
N PRO A 693 -22.27 31.74 -0.80
CA PRO A 693 -21.23 32.30 0.07
C PRO A 693 -20.54 33.55 -0.51
N GLN A 694 -20.57 34.66 0.24
CA GLN A 694 -19.99 35.95 -0.15
C GLN A 694 -18.47 35.86 -0.37
N TYR A 695 -17.78 35.06 0.45
CA TYR A 695 -16.33 34.90 0.43
C TYR A 695 -15.93 33.43 0.28
N LEU A 696 -15.17 33.13 -0.77
CA LEU A 696 -14.55 31.83 -0.98
C LEU A 696 -13.02 31.95 -0.86
N PRO A 697 -12.33 30.96 -0.25
CA PRO A 697 -10.88 31.01 -0.09
C PRO A 697 -10.16 30.87 -1.44
N GLY A 698 -9.08 31.63 -1.63
CA GLY A 698 -8.36 31.69 -2.92
C GLY A 698 -7.73 30.36 -3.40
N ASP A 699 -7.39 29.45 -2.48
CA ASP A 699 -6.84 28.11 -2.80
C ASP A 699 -7.94 27.06 -3.10
N LEU A 700 -9.22 27.45 -3.10
CA LEU A 700 -10.34 26.53 -3.34
C LEU A 700 -10.30 25.99 -4.78
N LYS A 701 -10.40 24.67 -4.88
CA LYS A 701 -10.36 23.91 -6.15
C LYS A 701 -11.68 23.28 -6.50
N ARG A 702 -12.42 22.79 -5.49
CA ARG A 702 -13.68 22.07 -5.69
C ARG A 702 -14.74 22.66 -4.78
N LEU A 703 -15.84 23.10 -5.38
CA LEU A 703 -17.02 23.60 -4.69
C LEU A 703 -18.24 22.82 -5.17
N ASN A 704 -18.94 22.17 -4.24
CA ASN A 704 -20.22 21.52 -4.54
C ASN A 704 -21.29 22.03 -3.57
N LEU A 705 -22.22 22.81 -4.10
CA LEU A 705 -23.42 23.32 -3.41
C LEU A 705 -24.68 22.82 -4.11
N ALA A 706 -24.63 21.66 -4.78
CA ALA A 706 -25.79 21.12 -5.47
C ALA A 706 -26.92 20.76 -4.49
N SER A 707 -28.15 20.70 -5.00
CA SER A 707 -29.33 20.31 -4.22
C SER A 707 -29.51 21.20 -2.98
N ASN A 708 -29.55 22.52 -3.19
CA ASN A 708 -29.78 23.54 -2.16
C ASN A 708 -30.97 24.43 -2.60
N GLN A 709 -31.16 25.58 -1.94
CA GLN A 709 -32.25 26.53 -2.21
C GLN A 709 -31.73 27.85 -2.81
N LEU A 710 -30.56 27.86 -3.44
CA LEU A 710 -29.93 29.07 -3.95
C LEU A 710 -30.80 29.70 -5.06
N GLN A 711 -31.15 30.97 -4.91
CA GLN A 711 -32.01 31.68 -5.87
C GLN A 711 -31.24 32.55 -6.85
N ASN A 712 -30.08 33.06 -6.44
CA ASN A 712 -29.21 33.89 -7.25
C ASN A 712 -27.75 33.76 -6.76
N PHE A 713 -26.87 34.57 -7.35
CA PHE A 713 -25.46 34.69 -6.98
C PHE A 713 -25.15 36.07 -6.39
N ASP A 714 -26.15 36.73 -5.79
CA ASP A 714 -25.98 38.09 -5.30
C ASP A 714 -24.97 38.13 -4.15
N GLY A 715 -24.10 39.15 -4.15
CA GLY A 715 -23.02 39.29 -3.18
C GLY A 715 -21.72 38.53 -3.51
N VAL A 716 -21.65 37.81 -4.64
CA VAL A 716 -20.40 37.14 -5.06
C VAL A 716 -19.46 38.13 -5.74
N HIS A 717 -18.36 38.46 -5.07
CA HIS A 717 -17.37 39.39 -5.62
C HIS A 717 -16.49 38.76 -6.71
N GLN A 718 -16.11 37.48 -6.58
CA GLN A 718 -15.29 36.71 -7.55
C GLN A 718 -15.19 35.23 -7.17
N LEU A 719 -15.17 34.33 -8.16
CA LEU A 719 -14.81 32.92 -7.93
C LEU A 719 -13.28 32.77 -7.81
N PRO A 720 -12.78 31.81 -6.99
CA PRO A 720 -11.34 31.57 -6.86
C PRO A 720 -10.69 31.22 -8.20
N ALA A 721 -9.60 31.92 -8.54
CA ALA A 721 -8.86 31.71 -9.78
C ALA A 721 -8.23 30.31 -9.90
N GLY A 722 -8.24 29.47 -8.86
CA GLY A 722 -7.77 28.08 -8.91
C GLY A 722 -8.90 27.04 -8.98
N LEU A 723 -10.15 27.46 -9.12
CA LEU A 723 -11.31 26.57 -9.12
C LEU A 723 -11.33 25.70 -10.38
N ILE A 724 -11.41 24.37 -10.19
CA ILE A 724 -11.43 23.37 -11.27
C ILE A 724 -12.76 22.61 -11.33
N SER A 725 -13.57 22.66 -10.28
CA SER A 725 -14.84 21.95 -10.21
C SER A 725 -15.87 22.76 -9.46
N LEU A 726 -17.00 23.02 -10.12
CA LEU A 726 -18.13 23.75 -9.59
C LEU A 726 -19.43 23.00 -9.89
N ASP A 727 -20.12 22.56 -8.83
CA ASP A 727 -21.43 21.93 -8.93
C ASP A 727 -22.47 22.76 -8.17
N LEU A 728 -23.37 23.35 -8.93
CA LEU A 728 -24.46 24.21 -8.43
C LEU A 728 -25.82 23.70 -8.92
N SER A 729 -25.87 22.44 -9.35
CA SER A 729 -27.07 21.78 -9.85
C SER A 729 -28.18 21.67 -8.80
N HIS A 730 -29.42 21.58 -9.25
CA HIS A 730 -30.61 21.40 -8.43
C HIS A 730 -30.79 22.47 -7.34
N ASN A 731 -30.70 23.75 -7.72
CA ASN A 731 -31.00 24.91 -6.86
C ASN A 731 -32.32 25.59 -7.31
N ARG A 732 -32.68 26.80 -6.82
CA ARG A 732 -33.99 27.46 -7.08
C ARG A 732 -33.85 28.81 -7.80
N TYR A 733 -33.08 28.86 -8.87
CA TYR A 733 -32.84 30.07 -9.65
C TYR A 733 -34.14 30.63 -10.28
N ALA A 734 -34.28 31.95 -10.40
CA ALA A 734 -35.43 32.53 -11.10
C ALA A 734 -35.41 32.19 -12.62
N ASN A 735 -36.57 32.10 -13.24
CA ASN A 735 -36.68 31.94 -14.70
C ASN A 735 -36.01 33.14 -15.42
N GLY A 736 -35.17 32.86 -16.42
CA GLY A 736 -34.43 33.90 -17.16
C GLY A 736 -33.08 34.31 -16.55
N PHE A 737 -32.68 33.73 -15.41
CA PHE A 737 -31.43 34.06 -14.71
C PHE A 737 -30.13 33.66 -15.47
N LEU A 738 -30.24 32.74 -16.42
CA LEU A 738 -29.11 32.20 -17.21
C LEU A 738 -29.17 32.83 -18.61
N PRO A 739 -28.51 33.98 -18.89
CA PRO A 739 -27.08 33.94 -19.23
C PRO A 739 -26.22 35.17 -18.85
N ASN A 740 -26.76 36.34 -18.53
CA ASN A 740 -25.97 37.59 -18.55
C ASN A 740 -25.18 37.85 -17.25
N ALA A 741 -25.74 37.52 -16.09
CA ALA A 741 -25.06 37.65 -14.79
C ALA A 741 -24.01 36.55 -14.55
N THR A 742 -24.31 35.32 -15.00
CA THR A 742 -23.38 34.17 -14.89
C THR A 742 -22.13 34.37 -15.75
N VAL A 743 -22.28 34.93 -16.95
CA VAL A 743 -21.17 35.27 -17.87
C VAL A 743 -20.38 36.49 -17.40
N LYS A 744 -21.01 37.50 -16.77
CA LYS A 744 -20.31 38.63 -16.14
C LYS A 744 -19.47 38.22 -14.92
N MET A 745 -19.95 37.26 -14.14
CA MET A 745 -19.32 36.82 -12.88
C MET A 745 -18.20 35.79 -13.08
N LEU A 746 -18.35 34.93 -14.09
CA LEU A 746 -17.30 34.02 -14.52
C LEU A 746 -16.36 34.79 -15.44
N ALA A 747 -15.33 35.42 -14.88
CA ALA A 747 -14.22 35.90 -15.71
C ALA A 747 -13.85 34.79 -16.70
N VAL A 748 -13.76 35.10 -18.00
CA VAL A 748 -13.50 34.15 -19.11
C VAL A 748 -12.38 33.15 -18.77
N ASN A 749 -11.41 33.59 -17.96
CA ASN A 749 -10.28 32.80 -17.48
C ASN A 749 -10.64 31.66 -16.51
N VAL A 750 -11.64 31.83 -15.63
CA VAL A 750 -12.09 30.79 -14.68
C VAL A 750 -12.89 29.71 -15.41
N LEU A 751 -13.71 30.09 -16.39
CA LEU A 751 -14.45 29.12 -17.21
C LEU A 751 -13.50 28.19 -17.97
N ARG A 752 -12.46 28.74 -18.62
CA ARG A 752 -11.49 27.98 -19.43
C ARG A 752 -10.72 26.90 -18.66
N GLN A 753 -10.63 27.00 -17.33
CA GLN A 753 -9.87 26.07 -16.49
C GLN A 753 -10.76 25.09 -15.71
N LEU A 754 -12.09 25.25 -15.74
CA LEU A 754 -13.00 24.31 -15.08
C LEU A 754 -12.98 22.98 -15.83
N GLU A 755 -12.57 21.93 -15.12
CA GLU A 755 -12.68 20.54 -15.59
C GLU A 755 -14.12 20.02 -15.45
N TYR A 756 -14.90 20.62 -14.56
CA TYR A 756 -16.29 20.21 -14.28
C TYR A 756 -17.17 21.41 -13.93
N LEU A 757 -18.25 21.57 -14.67
CA LEU A 757 -19.30 22.56 -14.41
C LEU A 757 -20.69 21.94 -14.54
N SER A 758 -21.48 22.05 -13.49
CA SER A 758 -22.85 21.51 -13.45
C SER A 758 -23.82 22.54 -12.90
N PHE A 759 -24.83 22.87 -13.70
CA PHE A 759 -25.93 23.76 -13.35
C PHE A 759 -27.27 23.14 -13.75
N SER A 760 -28.23 23.18 -12.85
CA SER A 760 -29.63 22.83 -13.12
C SER A 760 -30.51 23.50 -12.08
N ASN A 761 -31.73 23.81 -12.47
CA ASN A 761 -32.72 24.45 -11.62
C ASN A 761 -33.80 23.45 -11.20
N GLN A 762 -34.28 23.53 -9.97
CA GLN A 762 -35.51 22.90 -9.50
C GLN A 762 -36.64 23.89 -9.79
N LEU A 763 -37.35 23.70 -10.91
CA LEU A 763 -38.60 24.44 -11.12
C LEU A 763 -39.64 23.95 -10.11
N ASN A 764 -40.29 24.89 -9.42
CA ASN A 764 -41.47 24.60 -8.62
C ASN A 764 -42.53 23.95 -9.52
N ASN A 765 -42.95 22.75 -9.13
CA ASN A 765 -43.76 21.85 -9.94
C ASN A 765 -45.25 22.25 -9.88
N GLN A 766 -45.58 23.50 -10.23
CA GLN A 766 -46.98 23.95 -10.36
C GLN A 766 -47.48 23.99 -11.81
N THR A 767 -46.60 23.91 -12.81
CA THR A 767 -47.00 23.96 -14.24
C THR A 767 -46.25 22.96 -15.11
N GLY A 768 -45.99 21.74 -14.64
CA GLY A 768 -45.68 20.58 -15.49
C GLY A 768 -44.62 20.69 -16.60
N LYS A 769 -43.69 21.66 -16.60
CA LYS A 769 -42.80 21.93 -17.75
C LYS A 769 -41.39 22.41 -17.34
N TYR A 770 -40.38 21.63 -17.78
CA TYR A 770 -38.94 21.90 -17.97
C TYR A 770 -37.94 21.86 -16.79
N ASN A 771 -37.35 20.69 -16.51
CA ASN A 771 -36.02 20.65 -15.87
C ASN A 771 -34.94 20.99 -16.91
N SER A 772 -34.41 22.22 -16.92
CA SER A 772 -33.23 22.56 -17.73
C SER A 772 -31.96 22.13 -17.00
N LYS A 773 -31.31 21.07 -17.50
CA LYS A 773 -30.01 20.56 -17.01
C LYS A 773 -28.92 20.99 -18.00
N VAL A 774 -28.03 21.88 -17.59
CA VAL A 774 -26.84 22.25 -18.36
C VAL A 774 -25.64 21.54 -17.72
N VAL A 775 -25.17 20.47 -18.37
CA VAL A 775 -23.93 19.77 -17.99
C VAL A 775 -22.87 20.09 -19.04
N VAL A 776 -21.82 20.82 -18.66
CA VAL A 776 -20.68 21.10 -19.54
C VAL A 776 -19.52 20.20 -19.11
N ASN A 777 -19.27 19.13 -19.87
CA ASN A 777 -18.28 18.09 -19.53
C ASN A 777 -16.91 18.28 -20.22
N SER A 778 -16.69 19.36 -20.99
CA SER A 778 -15.39 19.74 -21.56
C SER A 778 -15.48 21.11 -22.25
N ILE A 779 -14.58 22.04 -21.92
CA ILE A 779 -14.43 23.32 -22.64
C ILE A 779 -13.19 23.21 -23.52
N ASN A 780 -13.35 22.71 -24.74
CA ASN A 780 -12.32 22.82 -25.77
C ASN A 780 -12.83 23.79 -26.86
N GLU A 781 -12.02 24.84 -27.06
CA GLU A 781 -12.11 25.91 -28.07
C GLU A 781 -13.20 26.99 -27.89
N PHE A 782 -12.75 28.17 -27.43
CA PHE A 782 -13.49 29.43 -27.53
C PHE A 782 -12.67 30.40 -28.40
N GLN A 783 -13.06 30.59 -29.67
CA GLN A 783 -12.65 31.77 -30.44
C GLN A 783 -13.60 32.94 -30.13
N LEU A 784 -13.02 34.10 -29.82
CA LEU A 784 -13.74 35.37 -29.73
C LEU A 784 -14.01 35.87 -31.14
N ILE A 785 -15.29 36.01 -31.51
CA ILE A 785 -15.72 36.99 -32.51
C ILE A 785 -16.94 37.71 -31.93
N GLY A 786 -16.90 39.04 -31.98
CA GLY A 786 -17.95 39.90 -31.43
C GLY A 786 -19.29 39.72 -32.15
N GLY A 787 -20.37 39.92 -31.39
CA GLY A 787 -21.72 40.03 -31.92
C GLY A 787 -22.39 38.69 -32.26
N ILE A 788 -23.49 38.41 -31.55
CA ILE A 788 -24.52 37.39 -31.85
C ILE A 788 -24.09 35.95 -31.55
N PHE A 789 -24.81 35.33 -30.60
CA PHE A 789 -24.69 33.93 -30.24
C PHE A 789 -25.02 33.04 -31.45
N SER A 790 -24.02 32.38 -32.03
CA SER A 790 -24.24 31.29 -32.99
C SER A 790 -23.88 29.94 -32.35
N GLU A 791 -24.92 29.14 -32.20
CA GLU A 791 -25.06 27.74 -31.84
C GLU A 791 -23.82 26.83 -31.82
N ARG A 792 -23.52 26.31 -30.62
CA ARG A 792 -23.44 24.86 -30.34
C ARG A 792 -23.74 24.63 -28.85
N VAL A 793 -24.96 25.00 -28.47
CA VAL A 793 -25.57 24.59 -27.19
C VAL A 793 -26.39 23.35 -27.49
N VAL A 794 -25.95 22.19 -27.01
CA VAL A 794 -26.79 20.98 -27.04
C VAL A 794 -27.88 21.17 -25.98
N TYR A 795 -29.07 21.61 -26.41
CA TYR A 795 -30.29 21.48 -25.62
C TYR A 795 -30.64 19.98 -25.57
N GLY A 796 -30.30 19.31 -24.48
CA GLY A 796 -30.81 17.98 -24.20
C GLY A 796 -32.27 18.07 -23.78
N VAL A 797 -33.20 17.96 -24.73
CA VAL A 797 -34.62 17.66 -24.44
C VAL A 797 -34.69 16.17 -24.08
N THR A 798 -35.33 15.80 -22.97
CA THR A 798 -35.71 14.40 -22.71
C THR A 798 -37.17 14.33 -22.30
N TYR A 799 -37.91 13.50 -23.03
CA TYR A 799 -39.32 13.17 -22.82
C TYR A 799 -39.54 12.36 -21.53
N LYS A 800 -40.75 12.50 -20.99
CA LYS A 800 -41.28 11.80 -19.82
C LYS A 800 -41.85 10.45 -20.23
N GLY A 801 -41.54 9.38 -19.50
CA GLY A 801 -42.31 8.13 -19.58
C GLY A 801 -41.55 6.88 -19.14
N ALA A 802 -41.52 6.59 -17.84
CA ALA A 802 -41.57 5.22 -17.29
C ALA A 802 -41.85 5.29 -15.79
N LYS A 803 -42.88 4.56 -15.34
CA LYS A 803 -43.22 4.34 -13.93
C LYS A 803 -42.19 3.41 -13.28
N ASP A 804 -42.12 3.45 -11.95
CA ASP A 804 -41.32 2.60 -11.08
C ASP A 804 -41.43 1.10 -11.40
N GLY A 805 -40.28 0.39 -11.43
CA GLY A 805 -40.19 -1.07 -11.49
C GLY A 805 -39.12 -1.55 -12.48
N ASP A 806 -38.20 -2.40 -12.00
CA ASP A 806 -37.20 -3.19 -12.76
C ASP A 806 -35.93 -2.49 -13.32
N GLU A 807 -34.87 -2.43 -12.50
CA GLU A 807 -33.49 -2.48 -12.99
C GLU A 807 -32.96 -3.92 -12.92
N ASN A 808 -33.02 -4.65 -14.03
CA ASN A 808 -32.08 -5.75 -14.29
C ASN A 808 -31.98 -6.03 -15.80
N LYS A 809 -31.14 -5.27 -16.52
CA LYS A 809 -30.39 -5.79 -17.68
C LYS A 809 -29.28 -4.84 -18.10
N SER A 810 -28.23 -5.48 -18.60
CA SER A 810 -26.88 -5.04 -18.90
C SER A 810 -26.78 -4.03 -20.04
N LEU A 811 -25.73 -3.21 -19.95
CA LEU A 811 -25.13 -2.53 -21.10
C LEU A 811 -24.55 -3.61 -22.03
N GLU A 812 -25.08 -3.70 -23.26
CA GLU A 812 -24.34 -4.17 -24.42
C GLU A 812 -24.18 -3.00 -25.39
N GLU A 813 -22.94 -2.86 -25.88
CA GLU A 813 -22.58 -2.03 -27.02
C GLU A 813 -23.38 -2.48 -28.24
N ASN A 814 -24.03 -1.55 -28.94
CA ASN A 814 -24.35 -1.75 -30.35
C ASN A 814 -24.06 -0.47 -31.12
N GLU A 815 -23.31 -0.67 -32.19
CA GLU A 815 -22.89 0.27 -33.20
C GLU A 815 -24.07 1.08 -33.74
N VAL A 816 -23.88 2.38 -33.93
CA VAL A 816 -24.76 3.18 -34.78
C VAL A 816 -23.97 3.61 -36.00
N THR A 817 -24.34 2.98 -37.10
CA THR A 817 -23.89 3.21 -38.46
C THR A 817 -24.22 4.62 -38.95
N THR A 818 -23.29 5.16 -39.73
CA THR A 818 -23.41 6.37 -40.53
C THR A 818 -24.54 6.26 -41.55
N ALA A 819 -25.46 7.23 -41.57
CA ALA A 819 -26.24 7.57 -42.76
C ALA A 819 -26.54 9.08 -42.76
N ALA A 820 -25.71 9.82 -43.49
CA ALA A 820 -26.03 11.19 -43.90
C ALA A 820 -27.03 11.14 -45.07
N LYS A 821 -28.05 12.00 -45.04
CA LYS A 821 -28.72 12.50 -46.25
C LYS A 821 -28.85 14.03 -46.15
N PRO A 822 -28.48 14.79 -47.19
CA PRO A 822 -28.52 16.25 -47.16
C PRO A 822 -29.93 16.75 -47.48
N ILE A 823 -30.40 17.77 -46.77
CA ILE A 823 -31.58 18.54 -47.19
C ILE A 823 -31.08 19.88 -47.73
N ASN A 824 -31.46 20.11 -48.99
CA ASN A 824 -31.15 21.27 -49.80
C ASN A 824 -31.84 22.54 -49.27
N LYS A 825 -31.11 23.66 -49.32
CA LYS A 825 -31.64 25.02 -49.21
C LYS A 825 -32.43 25.36 -50.47
N ARG A 826 -33.70 25.74 -50.34
CA ARG A 826 -34.32 26.88 -51.04
C ARG A 826 -35.77 27.07 -50.58
N GLU A 827 -36.05 28.30 -50.13
CA GLU A 827 -37.35 28.99 -50.10
C GLU A 827 -38.48 28.32 -49.29
N THR A 828 -39.14 28.97 -48.34
CA THR A 828 -39.95 30.18 -48.57
C THR A 828 -40.06 31.04 -47.31
N LEU A 829 -39.97 32.34 -47.54
CA LEU A 829 -40.50 33.42 -46.70
C LEU A 829 -41.96 33.17 -46.23
N LYS A 830 -42.33 33.90 -45.16
CA LYS A 830 -43.67 34.20 -44.61
C LYS A 830 -44.14 33.34 -43.43
N LYS A 831 -43.65 33.65 -42.22
CA LYS A 831 -44.43 34.27 -41.14
C LYS A 831 -43.54 34.60 -39.94
#